data_AF-A0AA43G6B2-F1
#
_entry.id   AF-A0AA43G6B2-F1
#
_cell.length_a   1.000
_cell.length_b   1.000
_cell.length_c   1.000
_cell.angle_alpha   90.00
_cell.angle_beta   90.00
_cell.angle_gamma   90.00
#
_symmetry.space_group_name_H-M   'P 1'
#
loop_
_entity.id
_entity.type
_entity.pdbx_description
1 polymer ?
#
loop_
_entity_poly.entity_id
_entity_poly.type
_entity_poly.pdbx_seq_one_letter_code
_entity_poly.pdbx_strand_id
1 'polypeptide(L)'
;MRYIILKNPTELSNTNTILWVMSPSGNILPISKGVVLPAGTVIGISQEVSSEYFIDTSLYIAPSKSARSFMSDNIEDNFNDNMDEDIIKNTLSRLHSDTGDYRFDAHFLEYVDVTDLSFLSNDNETLTEEIEGEELGEIEPDESTNAAPTLIANDNTFTEDELGTGTGINIDAATSTLLYGAADIDDVDATLVIGSINGATVNVGAAVVVTLAYTDIDGNVQTQDVNLTVNADGSYSLDAVDLDALPDGVSATGTFMYQVEDDEGALSNTVTSTLEITGTNDAPVLNVANNGFTEDMVEGGINMPANASNLLTAASDVDGAAGTLQIGTVNGDAANVLNPVVVTLSYTDAEGVAQTQDVNLTVNPDGSYILAAFDLDALPNGATASGTFDYQVLDDNGALSNTVTSRIDIFGTNDAPQAVNTNNTFVEDHLGVGINIDAATSNLLLGATDIDDVDATLVIGAVNGATVNVGAAVVVTLAFTDADGNAQTQDVDLTVNADGSYSIAAFNVDAIPDGGSASGTFTYQVIDDDGALSNTVTSTIEITGNNDAPVLTVANNSNTEDELATGISVDAATSNLFDGATDIDDVDSTLSISAVNGQNTNVGNAVTVTLSYTDADGNAQNQDVNLTVNADGSYDIAAFDLTALPSGSAATGTFTYVVTDDGGFVSNQVTSTIEITGTNDAPVANAFNNTFVEDHLGVGINIDAATSNLLLGATDTDDVDATLVIGAVNGAT
;
A
#
# COMPACT_ATOMS: atom_id res chain seq x y z
N MET A 1 48.91 25.85 -39.28
CA MET A 1 48.48 24.45 -39.10
C MET A 1 47.62 24.03 -40.30
N ARG A 2 47.87 22.90 -40.95
CA ARG A 2 46.95 22.36 -41.97
C ARG A 2 45.90 21.51 -41.26
N TYR A 3 44.65 21.95 -41.26
CA TYR A 3 43.52 21.16 -40.77
C TYR A 3 43.13 20.10 -41.81
N ILE A 4 42.88 18.87 -41.35
CA ILE A 4 42.12 17.88 -42.12
C ILE A 4 40.67 17.96 -41.60
N ILE A 5 39.80 18.59 -42.38
CA ILE A 5 38.35 18.51 -42.20
C ILE A 5 37.87 17.29 -42.98
N LEU A 6 37.37 16.26 -42.28
CA LEU A 6 36.65 15.15 -42.90
C LEU A 6 35.30 15.65 -43.41
N LYS A 7 35.10 15.71 -44.73
CA LYS A 7 33.79 16.00 -45.35
C LYS A 7 32.85 14.78 -45.21
N ASN A 8 31.69 14.99 -44.58
CA ASN A 8 30.44 14.21 -44.60
C ASN A 8 30.47 12.67 -44.62
N PRO A 9 29.94 12.00 -43.57
CA PRO A 9 29.50 10.61 -43.65
C PRO A 9 27.96 10.54 -43.62
N THR A 10 27.32 10.51 -44.79
CA THR A 10 25.96 9.96 -44.93
C THR A 10 25.96 8.59 -45.62
N GLU A 11 27.12 7.91 -45.68
CA GLU A 11 27.22 6.52 -46.17
C GLU A 11 28.24 5.71 -45.34
N LEU A 12 28.01 5.56 -44.03
CA LEU A 12 28.64 4.51 -43.22
C LEU A 12 27.62 3.98 -42.21
N SER A 13 26.49 3.47 -42.71
CA SER A 13 25.65 2.56 -41.94
C SER A 13 26.21 1.14 -42.10
N ASN A 14 26.61 0.54 -40.98
CA ASN A 14 26.98 -0.86 -40.77
C ASN A 14 28.45 -1.22 -41.07
N THR A 15 29.32 -1.15 -40.06
CA THR A 15 30.38 -2.14 -39.74
C THR A 15 31.28 -1.69 -38.56
N ASN A 16 31.52 -2.58 -37.59
CA ASN A 16 32.42 -2.41 -36.43
C ASN A 16 33.85 -2.06 -36.87
N THR A 17 34.19 -0.77 -36.89
CA THR A 17 35.54 -0.27 -37.13
C THR A 17 35.96 0.56 -35.92
N ILE A 18 37.01 0.13 -35.20
CA ILE A 18 37.53 0.85 -34.02
C ILE A 18 38.85 1.49 -34.41
N LEU A 19 38.94 2.82 -34.25
CA LEU A 19 40.20 3.56 -34.32
C LEU A 19 40.88 3.52 -32.94
N TRP A 20 42.18 3.26 -32.92
CA TRP A 20 42.96 3.30 -31.69
C TRP A 20 44.28 4.04 -31.87
N VAL A 21 44.78 4.60 -30.77
CA VAL A 21 46.11 5.21 -30.67
C VAL A 21 46.98 4.36 -29.76
N MET A 22 48.24 4.17 -30.14
CA MET A 22 49.25 3.56 -29.29
C MET A 22 50.14 4.67 -28.70
N SER A 23 50.13 4.81 -27.37
CA SER A 23 51.01 5.75 -26.68
C SER A 23 52.49 5.34 -26.78
N PRO A 24 53.46 6.26 -26.56
CA PRO A 24 54.88 5.92 -26.54
C PRO A 24 55.27 4.84 -25.52
N SER A 25 54.41 4.57 -24.52
CA SER A 25 54.55 3.53 -23.50
C SER A 25 53.89 2.18 -23.84
N GLY A 26 53.31 2.02 -25.05
CA GLY A 26 52.79 0.74 -25.55
C GLY A 26 51.33 0.40 -25.21
N ASN A 27 50.57 1.33 -24.61
CA ASN A 27 49.14 1.12 -24.33
C ASN A 27 48.26 1.52 -25.53
N ILE A 28 47.24 0.69 -25.83
CA ILE A 28 46.23 0.89 -26.88
C ILE A 28 44.96 1.51 -26.26
N LEU A 29 44.50 2.64 -26.79
CA LEU A 29 43.28 3.33 -26.34
C LEU A 29 42.32 3.60 -27.52
N PRO A 30 41.00 3.39 -27.37
CA PRO A 30 40.01 3.70 -28.41
C PRO A 30 39.81 5.21 -28.56
N ILE A 31 39.65 5.70 -29.79
CA ILE A 31 39.41 7.12 -30.09
C ILE A 31 37.90 7.39 -30.17
N SER A 32 37.37 8.26 -29.31
CA SER A 32 36.04 8.86 -29.46
C SER A 32 36.10 10.18 -30.25
N LYS A 33 34.95 10.61 -30.75
CA LYS A 33 34.81 11.69 -31.74
C LYS A 33 35.31 13.03 -31.17
N GLY A 34 36.21 13.72 -31.89
CA GLY A 34 36.60 15.11 -31.59
C GLY A 34 38.01 15.33 -31.02
N VAL A 35 38.84 14.29 -30.86
CA VAL A 35 40.17 14.44 -30.23
C VAL A 35 41.21 15.02 -31.18
N VAL A 36 41.92 16.06 -30.73
CA VAL A 36 43.10 16.64 -31.39
C VAL A 36 44.35 15.85 -30.98
N LEU A 37 45.07 15.26 -31.94
CA LEU A 37 46.25 14.42 -31.66
C LEU A 37 47.57 15.15 -31.98
N PRO A 38 48.60 15.03 -31.13
CA PRO A 38 49.92 15.62 -31.37
C PRO A 38 50.62 15.06 -32.62
N ALA A 39 51.51 15.85 -33.22
CA ALA A 39 52.35 15.42 -34.33
C ALA A 39 53.30 14.28 -33.91
N GLY A 40 53.29 13.15 -34.65
CA GLY A 40 54.08 11.95 -34.36
C GLY A 40 53.27 10.73 -33.88
N THR A 41 51.94 10.85 -33.82
CA THR A 41 51.04 9.78 -33.34
C THR A 41 50.83 8.67 -34.39
N VAL A 42 50.96 7.40 -33.99
CA VAL A 42 50.65 6.24 -34.83
C VAL A 42 49.18 5.87 -34.68
N ILE A 43 48.44 5.87 -35.79
CA ILE A 43 47.01 5.55 -35.84
C ILE A 43 46.85 4.18 -36.50
N GLY A 44 46.18 3.25 -35.82
CA GLY A 44 45.83 1.94 -36.36
C GLY A 44 44.32 1.80 -36.63
N ILE A 45 43.97 1.00 -37.63
CA ILE A 45 42.59 0.61 -37.93
C ILE A 45 42.53 -0.92 -37.81
N SER A 46 41.58 -1.46 -37.03
CA SER A 46 41.27 -2.90 -37.09
C SER A 46 39.81 -3.12 -37.42
N GLN A 47 39.54 -4.11 -38.26
CA GLN A 47 38.19 -4.59 -38.57
C GLN A 47 37.97 -5.92 -37.83
N GLU A 48 36.86 -6.02 -37.11
CA GLU A 48 36.51 -7.22 -36.37
C GLU A 48 35.92 -8.28 -37.34
N VAL A 49 36.63 -9.39 -37.53
CA VAL A 49 36.05 -10.62 -38.10
C VAL A 49 36.31 -11.73 -37.10
N SER A 50 35.22 -12.34 -36.62
CA SER A 50 35.15 -13.40 -35.61
C SER A 50 36.47 -14.09 -35.25
N SER A 51 36.89 -13.87 -34.00
CA SER A 51 37.92 -14.61 -33.24
C SER A 51 39.30 -14.77 -33.91
N GLU A 52 40.00 -13.66 -34.16
CA GLU A 52 41.47 -13.47 -34.03
C GLU A 52 41.83 -12.08 -34.61
N TYR A 53 42.53 -11.22 -33.85
CA TYR A 53 42.93 -9.89 -34.32
C TYR A 53 44.16 -10.00 -35.25
N PHE A 54 44.02 -9.61 -36.52
CA PHE A 54 45.15 -9.39 -37.43
C PHE A 54 45.45 -7.89 -37.57
N ILE A 55 46.73 -7.51 -37.44
CA ILE A 55 47.21 -6.14 -37.66
C ILE A 55 47.57 -6.01 -39.14
N ASP A 56 46.82 -5.19 -39.89
CA ASP A 56 47.10 -4.93 -41.30
C ASP A 56 47.44 -3.45 -41.52
N THR A 57 48.65 -3.19 -42.01
CA THR A 57 49.24 -1.92 -42.47
C THR A 57 49.39 -0.73 -41.49
N SER A 58 50.65 -0.42 -41.14
CA SER A 58 51.05 0.83 -40.47
C SER A 58 51.39 1.92 -41.49
N LEU A 59 50.72 3.07 -41.44
CA LEU A 59 51.09 4.25 -42.24
C LEU A 59 52.02 5.16 -41.42
N TYR A 60 53.30 5.20 -41.77
CA TYR A 60 54.31 6.04 -41.12
C TYR A 60 54.36 7.43 -41.77
N ILE A 61 54.11 8.49 -41.00
CA ILE A 61 54.35 9.88 -41.41
C ILE A 61 55.72 10.31 -40.85
N ALA A 62 56.71 10.47 -41.72
CA ALA A 62 58.07 10.82 -41.33
C ALA A 62 58.16 12.29 -40.84
N PRO A 63 58.81 12.55 -39.69
CA PRO A 63 59.18 13.90 -39.29
C PRO A 63 60.48 14.35 -39.98
N SER A 64 60.57 15.66 -40.19
CA SER A 64 61.74 16.36 -40.71
C SER A 64 63.00 16.13 -39.85
N LYS A 65 64.14 16.07 -40.54
CA LYS A 65 65.50 15.90 -40.01
C LYS A 65 65.74 16.66 -38.70
N SER A 66 66.01 15.94 -37.60
CA SER A 66 67.16 16.10 -36.69
C SER A 66 66.91 15.47 -35.31
N ALA A 67 67.34 14.22 -35.13
CA ALA A 67 67.77 13.69 -33.83
C ALA A 67 68.56 12.40 -34.07
N ARG A 68 69.89 12.52 -34.13
CA ARG A 68 70.79 11.39 -33.98
C ARG A 68 71.04 11.18 -32.49
N SER A 69 71.00 9.91 -32.09
CA SER A 69 71.45 9.35 -30.81
C SER A 69 70.43 9.43 -29.68
N PHE A 70 69.85 8.28 -29.30
CA PHE A 70 70.23 7.55 -28.08
C PHE A 70 69.47 6.20 -27.98
N MET A 71 70.20 5.12 -27.64
CA MET A 71 69.78 3.79 -27.09
C MET A 71 68.84 2.93 -27.98
N SER A 72 69.24 1.84 -28.65
CA SER A 72 69.97 0.60 -28.27
C SER A 72 69.45 -0.11 -27.03
N ASP A 73 69.04 -1.37 -27.27
CA ASP A 73 68.82 -2.49 -26.34
C ASP A 73 67.49 -2.52 -25.58
N ASN A 74 66.53 -3.34 -26.05
CA ASN A 74 66.26 -4.64 -25.42
C ASN A 74 65.09 -5.44 -26.05
N ILE A 75 65.30 -6.76 -26.10
CA ILE A 75 64.33 -7.88 -26.25
C ILE A 75 63.99 -8.29 -27.70
N GLU A 76 64.92 -9.04 -28.30
CA GLU A 76 64.58 -10.32 -28.96
C GLU A 76 64.19 -11.34 -27.87
N ASP A 77 63.08 -12.06 -28.03
CA ASP A 77 63.04 -13.53 -28.21
C ASP A 77 61.61 -14.10 -28.04
N ASN A 78 61.33 -15.15 -28.81
CA ASN A 78 60.14 -16.03 -28.85
C ASN A 78 58.88 -15.56 -29.60
N PHE A 79 58.75 -15.96 -30.87
CA PHE A 79 57.95 -17.15 -31.23
C PHE A 79 58.31 -17.64 -32.65
N ASN A 80 58.22 -18.95 -32.80
CA ASN A 80 58.84 -19.80 -33.80
C ASN A 80 57.84 -20.20 -34.92
N ASP A 81 58.32 -20.20 -36.16
CA ASP A 81 58.02 -21.11 -37.30
C ASP A 81 56.56 -21.48 -37.67
N ASN A 82 56.07 -20.97 -38.81
CA ASN A 82 55.57 -21.80 -39.94
C ASN A 82 55.05 -20.95 -41.13
N MET A 83 55.56 -21.29 -42.33
CA MET A 83 54.96 -21.29 -43.69
C MET A 83 53.82 -20.28 -44.00
N ASP A 84 53.82 -19.55 -45.11
CA ASP A 84 54.14 -20.00 -46.47
C ASP A 84 54.37 -18.80 -47.40
N GLU A 85 55.34 -18.98 -48.30
CA GLU A 85 55.77 -18.04 -49.33
C GLU A 85 54.97 -18.35 -50.61
N ASP A 86 53.74 -17.84 -50.74
CA ASP A 86 53.07 -17.66 -52.05
C ASP A 86 51.68 -17.02 -51.87
N ILE A 87 51.54 -15.72 -52.16
CA ILE A 87 50.44 -15.12 -52.95
C ILE A 87 50.93 -13.73 -53.38
N ILE A 88 51.78 -13.76 -54.40
CA ILE A 88 52.03 -12.64 -55.30
C ILE A 88 51.00 -12.76 -56.44
N LYS A 89 50.27 -11.66 -56.68
CA LYS A 89 49.44 -11.30 -57.86
C LYS A 89 47.92 -11.45 -57.73
N ASN A 90 47.26 -10.44 -58.32
CA ASN A 90 45.84 -10.27 -58.64
C ASN A 90 44.98 -9.73 -57.47
N THR A 91 44.24 -8.62 -57.57
CA THR A 91 43.55 -8.10 -58.76
C THR A 91 43.28 -6.59 -58.61
N LEU A 92 43.98 -5.77 -59.38
CA LEU A 92 43.55 -4.42 -59.74
C LEU A 92 42.72 -4.54 -61.02
N SER A 93 41.39 -4.54 -60.92
CA SER A 93 40.54 -4.30 -62.10
C SER A 93 39.08 -4.04 -61.76
N ARG A 94 38.52 -3.06 -62.50
CA ARG A 94 37.12 -2.60 -62.62
C ARG A 94 36.73 -1.57 -61.55
N LEU A 95 36.23 -0.37 -61.88
CA LEU A 95 35.48 0.11 -63.05
C LEU A 95 35.62 1.66 -63.06
N HIS A 96 36.11 2.32 -64.12
CA HIS A 96 35.31 3.14 -65.07
C HIS A 96 33.91 3.54 -64.57
N SER A 97 33.36 4.72 -64.78
CA SER A 97 33.69 5.96 -65.47
C SER A 97 32.54 6.91 -65.10
N ASP A 98 32.77 8.22 -65.01
CA ASP A 98 32.06 9.18 -65.85
C ASP A 98 32.43 10.62 -65.52
N THR A 99 32.40 11.38 -66.60
CA THR A 99 32.94 12.70 -66.88
C THR A 99 32.05 13.85 -66.46
N GLY A 100 32.68 15.01 -66.25
CA GLY A 100 32.10 16.35 -66.44
C GLY A 100 32.17 17.20 -65.17
N ASP A 101 32.29 18.52 -65.21
CA ASP A 101 32.59 19.47 -66.28
C ASP A 101 32.85 20.82 -65.54
N TYR A 102 33.87 21.56 -65.97
CA TYR A 102 34.12 23.01 -65.86
C TYR A 102 33.86 23.83 -64.57
N ARG A 103 35.00 24.38 -64.09
CA ARG A 103 35.34 25.80 -63.81
C ARG A 103 34.65 26.57 -62.67
N PHE A 104 35.49 27.14 -61.80
CA PHE A 104 35.40 28.55 -61.42
C PHE A 104 36.79 29.19 -61.27
N ASP A 105 36.88 30.43 -61.74
CA ASP A 105 38.04 31.34 -61.74
C ASP A 105 38.61 31.59 -60.35
N ALA A 106 39.95 31.65 -60.26
CA ALA A 106 40.64 32.30 -59.16
C ALA A 106 41.82 33.12 -59.71
N HIS A 107 41.65 34.44 -59.70
CA HIS A 107 42.73 35.42 -59.78
C HIS A 107 43.48 35.41 -58.44
N PHE A 108 44.78 35.12 -58.44
CA PHE A 108 45.75 35.66 -57.46
C PHE A 108 47.18 35.58 -58.04
N LEU A 109 47.84 36.74 -58.14
CA LEU A 109 49.30 36.91 -58.25
C LEU A 109 49.92 36.35 -56.95
N GLU A 110 50.84 35.38 -56.99
CA GLU A 110 52.29 35.52 -57.18
C GLU A 110 52.99 36.27 -56.03
N TYR A 111 53.63 35.52 -55.13
CA TYR A 111 55.02 35.78 -54.73
C TYR A 111 55.69 34.46 -54.33
N VAL A 112 56.90 34.31 -54.86
CA VAL A 112 57.82 33.17 -54.77
C VAL A 112 58.81 33.48 -53.65
N ASP A 113 59.14 32.50 -52.81
CA ASP A 113 60.37 32.56 -52.02
C ASP A 113 61.17 31.26 -52.20
N VAL A 114 62.45 31.43 -52.55
CA VAL A 114 63.41 30.39 -52.92
C VAL A 114 64.69 30.67 -52.17
N THR A 115 65.00 29.91 -51.13
CA THR A 115 66.38 29.72 -50.68
C THR A 115 66.53 28.42 -49.91
N ASP A 116 67.14 27.41 -50.53
CA ASP A 116 67.99 26.45 -49.79
C ASP A 116 68.99 25.79 -50.76
N LEU A 117 70.17 26.41 -50.94
CA LEU A 117 71.34 25.80 -51.60
C LEU A 117 72.63 26.40 -51.03
N SER A 118 73.18 25.77 -49.99
CA SER A 118 74.58 25.97 -49.60
C SER A 118 75.26 24.64 -49.29
N PHE A 119 75.93 24.05 -50.28
CA PHE A 119 77.05 23.13 -50.09
C PHE A 119 77.98 23.20 -51.31
N LEU A 120 79.17 23.78 -51.12
CA LEU A 120 80.46 23.36 -51.67
C LEU A 120 81.52 24.41 -51.27
N SER A 121 82.29 24.08 -50.23
CA SER A 121 83.47 24.85 -49.83
C SER A 121 84.76 24.22 -50.36
N ASN A 122 85.58 25.09 -50.91
CA ASN A 122 87.04 25.15 -50.80
C ASN A 122 87.90 24.10 -51.53
N ASP A 123 88.52 24.55 -52.61
CA ASP A 123 89.95 24.37 -52.81
C ASP A 123 90.60 25.71 -53.20
N ASN A 124 91.45 26.19 -52.27
CA ASN A 124 92.81 26.73 -52.45
C ASN A 124 93.10 27.81 -53.53
N GLU A 125 93.47 29.03 -53.10
CA GLU A 125 94.86 29.55 -53.13
C GLU A 125 94.90 31.08 -52.94
N THR A 126 95.81 31.50 -52.07
CA THR A 126 96.31 32.87 -51.88
C THR A 126 96.98 33.43 -53.12
N LEU A 127 96.82 34.72 -53.43
CA LEU A 127 97.92 35.65 -53.78
C LEU A 127 97.45 37.11 -53.86
N THR A 128 98.32 37.95 -53.30
CA THR A 128 98.37 39.42 -53.18
C THR A 128 98.32 40.18 -54.52
N GLU A 129 97.67 41.35 -54.56
CA GLU A 129 98.34 42.64 -54.88
C GLU A 129 97.41 43.86 -54.72
N GLU A 130 98.04 44.89 -54.19
CA GLU A 130 97.72 46.31 -54.00
C GLU A 130 97.15 47.02 -55.24
N ILE A 131 96.01 47.70 -55.08
CA ILE A 131 95.67 48.92 -55.85
C ILE A 131 95.00 49.90 -54.89
N GLU A 132 95.73 50.94 -54.50
CA GLU A 132 95.16 52.19 -54.01
C GLU A 132 94.40 52.92 -55.11
N GLY A 133 93.31 53.60 -54.74
CA GLY A 133 92.73 54.69 -55.51
C GLY A 133 91.26 54.46 -55.88
N GLU A 134 90.35 54.92 -55.04
CA GLU A 134 89.75 56.26 -55.16
C GLU A 134 88.66 56.37 -54.10
N GLU A 135 88.86 57.33 -53.20
CA GLU A 135 87.92 57.85 -52.23
C GLU A 135 86.69 58.42 -52.97
N LEU A 136 85.76 57.55 -53.35
CA LEU A 136 84.38 57.94 -53.57
C LEU A 136 83.78 58.05 -52.17
N GLY A 137 83.66 59.29 -51.71
CA GLY A 137 83.17 59.63 -50.38
C GLY A 137 82.03 58.69 -49.98
N GLU A 138 82.26 57.98 -48.87
CA GLU A 138 81.19 57.52 -48.02
C GLU A 138 80.24 58.70 -47.87
N ILE A 139 79.05 58.54 -48.44
CA ILE A 139 77.89 59.16 -47.83
C ILE A 139 77.85 58.45 -46.48
N GLU A 140 78.53 59.04 -45.50
CA GLU A 140 78.15 58.90 -44.10
C GLU A 140 76.61 58.92 -44.11
N PRO A 141 75.92 57.85 -43.66
CA PRO A 141 74.53 58.05 -43.32
C PRO A 141 74.54 59.26 -42.40
N ASP A 142 73.69 60.21 -42.71
CA ASP A 142 73.52 61.37 -41.87
C ASP A 142 73.17 60.87 -40.46
N GLU A 143 74.15 60.74 -39.56
CA GLU A 143 73.96 60.43 -38.14
C GLU A 143 73.17 61.55 -37.42
N SER A 144 72.60 62.52 -38.17
CA SER A 144 71.61 63.46 -37.65
C SER A 144 70.16 63.05 -37.89
N THR A 145 69.87 61.89 -38.50
CA THR A 145 68.51 61.33 -38.56
C THR A 145 68.42 59.99 -37.85
N ASN A 146 68.14 60.00 -36.54
CA ASN A 146 67.67 58.81 -35.80
C ASN A 146 66.42 58.25 -36.52
N ALA A 147 66.54 57.10 -37.19
CA ALA A 147 65.42 56.44 -37.84
C ALA A 147 64.59 55.70 -36.78
N ALA A 148 63.27 55.84 -36.86
CA ALA A 148 62.42 55.19 -35.88
C ALA A 148 62.45 53.65 -36.00
N PRO A 149 62.39 52.91 -34.88
CA PRO A 149 62.30 51.45 -34.89
C PRO A 149 61.02 50.97 -35.58
N THR A 150 61.07 49.75 -36.11
CA THR A 150 59.90 49.06 -36.68
C THR A 150 59.26 48.15 -35.65
N LEU A 151 57.93 48.07 -35.66
CA LEU A 151 57.17 47.26 -34.71
C LEU A 151 56.01 46.54 -35.39
N ILE A 152 55.83 45.26 -35.03
CA ILE A 152 54.71 44.41 -35.46
C ILE A 152 53.77 44.21 -34.26
N ALA A 153 52.46 44.27 -34.50
CA ALA A 153 51.46 44.00 -33.48
C ALA A 153 51.53 42.53 -33.02
N ASN A 154 51.48 42.31 -31.70
CA ASN A 154 51.31 41.00 -31.10
C ASN A 154 50.03 41.00 -30.25
N ASP A 155 49.14 40.05 -30.50
CA ASP A 155 47.91 39.87 -29.72
C ASP A 155 48.18 38.98 -28.50
N ASN A 156 47.39 39.16 -27.44
CA ASN A 156 47.55 38.45 -26.18
C ASN A 156 46.23 37.77 -25.82
N THR A 157 46.29 36.46 -25.55
CA THR A 157 45.14 35.60 -25.28
C THR A 157 45.24 35.00 -23.89
N PHE A 158 44.15 35.06 -23.12
CA PHE A 158 44.02 34.49 -21.78
C PHE A 158 42.64 33.84 -21.61
N THR A 159 42.43 33.10 -20.53
CA THR A 159 41.08 32.71 -20.11
C THR A 159 40.56 33.62 -19.01
N GLU A 160 39.25 33.67 -18.83
CA GLU A 160 38.66 34.45 -17.73
C GLU A 160 39.12 33.94 -16.35
N ASP A 161 39.25 32.62 -16.18
CA ASP A 161 39.74 31.98 -14.95
C ASP A 161 41.11 32.51 -14.54
N GLU A 162 42.01 32.71 -15.51
CA GLU A 162 43.35 33.26 -15.27
C GLU A 162 43.27 34.70 -14.74
N LEU A 163 42.30 35.47 -15.22
CA LEU A 163 42.06 36.86 -14.83
C LEU A 163 41.28 36.98 -13.50
N GLY A 164 40.39 36.02 -13.20
CA GLY A 164 39.52 35.96 -12.03
C GLY A 164 40.19 35.55 -10.71
N THR A 165 41.45 35.09 -10.72
CA THR A 165 42.19 34.57 -9.54
C THR A 165 42.41 35.55 -8.38
N GLY A 166 41.87 36.78 -8.43
CA GLY A 166 41.99 37.81 -7.40
C GLY A 166 43.36 38.52 -7.35
N THR A 167 44.38 37.96 -8.01
CA THR A 167 45.71 38.59 -8.20
C THR A 167 45.94 39.17 -9.59
N GLY A 168 45.07 38.86 -10.55
CA GLY A 168 45.20 39.29 -11.94
C GLY A 168 46.31 38.53 -12.68
N ILE A 169 46.64 39.00 -13.88
CA ILE A 169 47.64 38.38 -14.75
C ILE A 169 48.93 39.19 -14.69
N ASN A 170 50.07 38.53 -14.59
CA ASN A 170 51.38 39.18 -14.67
C ASN A 170 52.30 38.43 -15.63
N ILE A 171 52.77 39.13 -16.66
CA ILE A 171 53.64 38.62 -17.71
C ILE A 171 55.00 39.30 -17.60
N ASP A 172 56.01 38.53 -17.26
CA ASP A 172 57.39 39.00 -17.17
C ASP A 172 57.91 39.40 -18.56
N ALA A 173 58.88 40.33 -18.57
CA ALA A 173 59.48 40.86 -19.80
C ALA A 173 60.06 39.76 -20.70
N ALA A 174 60.60 38.69 -20.11
CA ALA A 174 61.20 37.57 -20.85
C ALA A 174 60.17 36.71 -21.61
N THR A 175 58.90 36.74 -21.19
CA THR A 175 57.80 35.96 -21.78
C THR A 175 56.82 36.84 -22.55
N SER A 176 56.90 38.15 -22.38
CA SER A 176 56.11 39.13 -23.12
C SER A 176 56.44 39.11 -24.60
N THR A 177 55.41 39.24 -25.42
CA THR A 177 55.53 39.37 -26.88
C THR A 177 55.52 40.83 -27.32
N LEU A 178 55.34 41.81 -26.42
CA LEU A 178 55.14 43.21 -26.84
C LEU A 178 56.34 43.81 -27.57
N LEU A 179 57.57 43.43 -27.19
CA LEU A 179 58.82 43.82 -27.87
C LEU A 179 59.24 42.80 -28.94
N TYR A 180 58.52 41.69 -29.11
CA TYR A 180 58.89 40.64 -30.05
C TYR A 180 58.76 41.12 -31.50
N GLY A 181 59.86 41.02 -32.25
CA GLY A 181 59.91 41.46 -33.63
C GLY A 181 60.07 42.98 -33.81
N ALA A 182 60.29 43.74 -32.73
CA ALA A 182 60.75 45.11 -32.83
C ALA A 182 62.22 45.14 -33.30
N ALA A 183 62.54 46.00 -34.25
CA ALA A 183 63.89 46.12 -34.79
C ALA A 183 64.17 47.54 -35.26
N ASP A 184 65.38 48.03 -34.98
CA ASP A 184 65.87 49.28 -35.50
C ASP A 184 66.83 49.06 -36.68
N ILE A 185 66.73 49.88 -37.71
CA ILE A 185 67.39 49.64 -39.01
C ILE A 185 68.72 50.37 -39.14
N ASP A 186 68.91 51.47 -38.43
CA ASP A 186 70.17 52.23 -38.39
C ASP A 186 70.99 51.97 -37.11
N ASP A 187 70.39 51.46 -36.03
CA ASP A 187 71.12 50.88 -34.89
C ASP A 187 70.68 49.45 -34.53
N VAL A 188 71.46 48.47 -34.96
CA VAL A 188 71.19 47.04 -34.72
C VAL A 188 71.40 46.59 -33.26
N ASP A 189 72.09 47.40 -32.44
CA ASP A 189 72.35 47.14 -31.02
C ASP A 189 71.46 48.00 -30.09
N ALA A 190 70.51 48.76 -30.65
CA ALA A 190 69.60 49.65 -29.92
C ALA A 190 68.86 48.95 -28.78
N THR A 191 68.76 49.62 -27.63
CA THR A 191 67.97 49.10 -26.51
C THR A 191 66.52 49.53 -26.66
N LEU A 192 65.71 48.62 -27.21
CA LEU A 192 64.29 48.87 -27.45
C LEU A 192 63.44 48.72 -26.19
N VAL A 193 62.70 49.76 -25.86
CA VAL A 193 61.77 49.81 -24.72
C VAL A 193 60.37 50.24 -25.17
N ILE A 194 59.36 50.01 -24.35
CA ILE A 194 58.02 50.58 -24.59
C ILE A 194 58.10 52.09 -24.39
N GLY A 195 57.91 52.85 -25.48
CA GLY A 195 58.00 54.31 -25.51
C GLY A 195 56.69 55.02 -25.17
N SER A 196 55.56 54.49 -25.65
CA SER A 196 54.26 55.07 -25.32
C SER A 196 53.14 54.04 -25.33
N ILE A 197 52.13 54.26 -24.47
CA ILE A 197 50.86 53.53 -24.47
C ILE A 197 49.73 54.51 -24.77
N ASN A 198 48.86 54.17 -25.72
CA ASN A 198 47.77 55.02 -26.23
C ASN A 198 48.25 56.44 -26.62
N GLY A 199 49.47 56.54 -27.17
CA GLY A 199 50.07 57.78 -27.67
C GLY A 199 50.65 58.71 -26.60
N ALA A 200 50.80 58.25 -25.35
CA ALA A 200 51.39 59.04 -24.28
C ALA A 200 52.48 58.26 -23.52
N THR A 201 53.65 58.86 -23.35
CA THR A 201 54.78 58.30 -22.60
C THR A 201 54.48 58.15 -21.10
N VAL A 202 53.65 59.04 -20.56
CA VAL A 202 53.21 59.00 -19.14
C VAL A 202 52.38 57.78 -18.78
N ASN A 203 51.89 57.04 -19.78
CA ASN A 203 51.12 55.82 -19.58
C ASN A 203 52.04 54.58 -19.43
N VAL A 204 53.32 54.68 -19.76
CA VAL A 204 54.29 53.58 -19.56
C VAL A 204 54.56 53.42 -18.06
N GLY A 205 54.37 52.21 -17.54
CA GLY A 205 54.46 51.89 -16.11
C GLY A 205 53.28 52.43 -15.28
N ALA A 206 52.23 52.96 -15.91
CA ALA A 206 51.00 53.40 -15.25
C ALA A 206 49.82 52.53 -15.69
N ALA A 207 48.81 52.41 -14.82
CA ALA A 207 47.58 51.70 -15.13
C ALA A 207 46.76 52.46 -16.18
N VAL A 208 46.40 51.77 -17.26
CA VAL A 208 45.57 52.26 -18.36
C VAL A 208 44.33 51.39 -18.45
N VAL A 209 43.16 52.02 -18.49
CA VAL A 209 41.90 51.29 -18.66
C VAL A 209 41.79 50.77 -20.09
N VAL A 210 41.58 49.47 -20.24
CA VAL A 210 41.17 48.80 -21.47
C VAL A 210 39.74 48.30 -21.26
N THR A 211 38.82 48.73 -22.12
CA THR A 211 37.44 48.24 -22.09
C THR A 211 37.35 46.98 -22.93
N LEU A 212 37.09 45.84 -22.28
CA LEU A 212 36.76 44.58 -22.92
C LEU A 212 35.30 44.62 -23.36
N ALA A 213 35.02 44.16 -24.58
CA ALA A 213 33.67 44.02 -25.10
C ALA A 213 33.40 42.54 -25.44
N TYR A 214 32.25 42.05 -25.01
CA TYR A 214 31.76 40.70 -25.29
C TYR A 214 30.25 40.70 -25.45
N THR A 215 29.70 39.56 -25.84
CA THR A 215 28.26 39.32 -25.86
C THR A 215 27.95 38.29 -24.79
N ASP A 216 27.04 38.59 -23.87
CA ASP A 216 26.59 37.63 -22.85
C ASP A 216 25.69 36.53 -23.46
N ILE A 217 25.30 35.58 -22.62
CA ILE A 217 24.46 34.44 -23.02
C ILE A 217 23.08 34.87 -23.56
N ASP A 218 22.58 36.03 -23.13
CA ASP A 218 21.30 36.61 -23.58
C ASP A 218 21.44 37.36 -24.93
N GLY A 219 22.65 37.44 -25.49
CA GLY A 219 22.91 38.15 -26.73
C GLY A 219 23.07 39.67 -26.55
N ASN A 220 23.20 40.17 -25.32
CA ASN A 220 23.44 41.58 -25.06
C ASN A 220 24.94 41.88 -25.11
N VAL A 221 25.28 43.03 -25.70
CA VAL A 221 26.67 43.52 -25.68
C VAL A 221 27.00 44.02 -24.29
N GLN A 222 27.99 43.42 -23.67
CA GLN A 222 28.54 43.79 -22.38
C GLN A 222 29.91 44.44 -22.54
N THR A 223 30.28 45.26 -21.55
CA THR A 223 31.61 45.84 -21.47
C THR A 223 32.14 45.75 -20.04
N GLN A 224 33.39 45.34 -19.90
CA GLN A 224 34.09 45.29 -18.62
C GLN A 224 35.43 46.02 -18.74
N ASP A 225 35.67 46.99 -17.85
CA ASP A 225 36.94 47.70 -17.78
C ASP A 225 37.96 46.88 -16.99
N VAL A 226 39.17 46.75 -17.54
CA VAL A 226 40.34 46.16 -16.87
C VAL A 226 41.52 47.14 -16.93
N ASN A 227 42.30 47.22 -15.86
CA ASN A 227 43.52 48.03 -15.84
C ASN A 227 44.69 47.22 -16.40
N LEU A 228 45.27 47.70 -17.49
CA LEU A 228 46.52 47.21 -18.08
C LEU A 228 47.67 48.12 -17.64
N THR A 229 48.72 47.54 -17.07
CA THR A 229 50.00 48.24 -16.84
C THR A 229 51.06 47.63 -17.73
N VAL A 230 51.66 48.42 -18.64
CA VAL A 230 52.78 47.98 -19.49
C VAL A 230 54.02 48.75 -19.08
N ASN A 231 55.08 48.04 -18.68
CA ASN A 231 56.34 48.62 -18.26
C ASN A 231 57.29 48.83 -19.44
N ALA A 232 58.30 49.68 -19.25
CA ALA A 232 59.28 50.01 -20.28
C ALA A 232 60.05 48.77 -20.79
N ASP A 233 60.29 47.77 -19.93
CA ASP A 233 60.97 46.52 -20.29
C ASP A 233 60.08 45.53 -21.08
N GLY A 234 58.84 45.90 -21.39
CA GLY A 234 57.89 45.06 -22.11
C GLY A 234 57.09 44.11 -21.22
N SER A 235 57.39 43.99 -19.92
CA SER A 235 56.52 43.29 -18.98
C SER A 235 55.17 43.99 -18.86
N TYR A 236 54.10 43.23 -18.63
CA TYR A 236 52.77 43.82 -18.43
C TYR A 236 51.93 43.02 -17.46
N SER A 237 50.98 43.69 -16.83
CA SER A 237 50.02 43.08 -15.92
C SER A 237 48.60 43.57 -16.19
N LEU A 238 47.63 42.70 -15.91
CA LEU A 238 46.21 43.03 -15.89
C LEU A 238 45.68 42.86 -14.48
N ASP A 239 44.94 43.86 -13.98
CA ASP A 239 44.23 43.75 -12.70
C ASP A 239 43.17 42.64 -12.76
N ALA A 240 42.93 41.98 -11.63
CA ALA A 240 41.87 40.99 -11.54
C ALA A 240 40.50 41.61 -11.80
N VAL A 241 39.72 40.98 -12.68
CA VAL A 241 38.30 41.28 -12.90
C VAL A 241 37.52 39.97 -12.94
N ASP A 242 36.33 40.00 -12.36
CA ASP A 242 35.37 38.90 -12.41
C ASP A 242 34.68 38.97 -13.77
N LEU A 243 34.82 37.89 -14.53
CA LEU A 243 34.20 37.72 -15.83
C LEU A 243 33.31 36.48 -15.90
N ASP A 244 33.03 35.80 -14.79
CA ASP A 244 32.36 34.48 -14.67
C ASP A 244 31.02 34.36 -15.45
N ALA A 245 30.45 35.47 -15.94
CA ALA A 245 29.29 35.49 -16.83
C ALA A 245 29.64 35.48 -18.33
N LEU A 246 30.91 35.33 -18.71
CA LEU A 246 31.39 35.28 -20.08
C LEU A 246 31.20 33.84 -20.60
N PRO A 247 30.35 33.61 -21.61
CA PRO A 247 30.01 32.24 -21.99
C PRO A 247 31.20 31.42 -22.50
N ASP A 248 31.20 30.11 -22.28
CA ASP A 248 32.22 29.18 -22.77
C ASP A 248 32.53 29.39 -24.26
N GLY A 249 33.82 29.61 -24.56
CA GLY A 249 34.32 29.84 -25.92
C GLY A 249 33.97 31.20 -26.53
N VAL A 250 33.26 32.09 -25.82
CA VAL A 250 33.07 33.48 -26.21
C VAL A 250 34.25 34.31 -25.73
N SER A 251 34.80 35.15 -26.60
CA SER A 251 35.92 36.03 -26.25
C SER A 251 35.46 37.45 -25.91
N ALA A 252 35.90 37.96 -24.77
CA ALA A 252 35.92 39.37 -24.45
C ALA A 252 37.18 40.02 -25.03
N THR A 253 37.00 41.02 -25.90
CA THR A 253 38.10 41.65 -26.64
C THR A 253 38.25 43.12 -26.31
N GLY A 254 39.48 43.57 -26.08
CA GLY A 254 39.84 44.98 -25.91
C GLY A 254 41.09 45.29 -26.71
N THR A 255 41.33 46.56 -27.03
CA THR A 255 42.53 46.97 -27.79
C THR A 255 43.24 48.11 -27.11
N PHE A 256 44.57 48.09 -27.15
CA PHE A 256 45.42 49.22 -26.79
C PHE A 256 46.45 49.46 -27.87
N MET A 257 46.89 50.71 -28.00
CA MET A 257 47.94 51.09 -28.93
C MET A 257 49.26 51.27 -28.20
N TYR A 258 50.37 50.89 -28.83
CA TYR A 258 51.69 51.15 -28.27
C TYR A 258 52.74 51.44 -29.34
N GLN A 259 53.84 52.05 -28.91
CA GLN A 259 55.04 52.33 -29.70
C GLN A 259 56.26 51.93 -28.90
N VAL A 260 57.30 51.48 -29.59
CA VAL A 260 58.62 51.20 -29.04
C VAL A 260 59.53 52.41 -29.27
N GLU A 261 60.39 52.71 -28.30
CA GLU A 261 61.38 53.78 -28.33
C GLU A 261 62.78 53.16 -28.36
N ASP A 262 63.65 53.70 -29.21
CA ASP A 262 65.09 53.44 -29.21
C ASP A 262 65.81 54.26 -28.13
N ASP A 263 67.13 54.08 -27.99
CA ASP A 263 67.94 54.81 -27.00
C ASP A 263 68.21 56.29 -27.35
N GLU A 264 67.88 56.71 -28.57
CA GLU A 264 67.94 58.08 -29.07
C GLU A 264 66.57 58.81 -29.03
N GLY A 265 65.52 58.12 -28.60
CA GLY A 265 64.17 58.64 -28.36
C GLY A 265 63.24 58.72 -29.58
N ALA A 266 63.53 58.05 -30.70
CA ALA A 266 62.56 57.95 -31.79
C ALA A 266 61.55 56.83 -31.53
N LEU A 267 60.30 57.09 -31.92
CA LEU A 267 59.17 56.21 -31.67
C LEU A 267 58.79 55.46 -32.94
N SER A 268 58.54 54.16 -32.78
CA SER A 268 58.09 53.30 -33.86
C SER A 268 56.76 53.74 -34.48
N ASN A 269 56.37 53.07 -35.56
CA ASN A 269 54.97 53.10 -35.98
C ASN A 269 54.05 52.67 -34.82
N THR A 270 52.87 53.29 -34.73
CA THR A 270 51.84 52.87 -33.76
C THR A 270 51.26 51.53 -34.19
N VAL A 271 51.29 50.56 -33.30
CA VAL A 271 50.60 49.28 -33.48
C VAL A 271 49.44 49.17 -32.52
N THR A 272 48.42 48.39 -32.90
CA THR A 272 47.28 48.05 -32.04
C THR A 272 47.45 46.59 -31.63
N SER A 273 47.47 46.32 -30.32
CA SER A 273 47.42 44.96 -29.77
C SER A 273 46.01 44.67 -29.29
N THR A 274 45.55 43.45 -29.57
CA THR A 274 44.28 42.93 -29.06
C THR A 274 44.55 42.12 -27.80
N LEU A 275 43.77 42.39 -26.76
CA LEU A 275 43.61 41.56 -25.60
C LEU A 275 42.36 40.72 -25.80
N GLU A 276 42.51 39.40 -25.76
CA GLU A 276 41.43 38.44 -25.92
C GLU A 276 41.34 37.58 -24.65
N ILE A 277 40.22 37.67 -23.95
CA ILE A 277 39.91 36.82 -22.79
C ILE A 277 38.82 35.86 -23.23
N THR A 278 39.10 34.56 -23.29
CA THR A 278 38.11 33.54 -23.65
C THR A 278 37.40 33.03 -22.41
N GLY A 279 36.07 33.01 -22.44
CA GLY A 279 35.23 32.40 -21.42
C GLY A 279 35.46 30.90 -21.34
N THR A 280 35.35 30.38 -20.13
CA THR A 280 35.49 28.96 -19.79
C THR A 280 34.15 28.45 -19.29
N ASN A 281 33.90 27.14 -19.42
CA ASN A 281 32.65 26.59 -18.91
C ASN A 281 32.66 26.47 -17.39
N ASP A 282 31.87 27.30 -16.73
CA ASP A 282 31.61 27.22 -15.30
C ASP A 282 30.71 26.03 -14.96
N ALA A 283 30.89 25.46 -13.77
CA ALA A 283 30.03 24.38 -13.32
C ALA A 283 28.73 24.94 -12.71
N PRO A 284 27.57 24.34 -12.98
CA PRO A 284 26.32 24.81 -12.40
C PRO A 284 26.34 24.68 -10.87
N VAL A 285 25.67 25.60 -10.19
CA VAL A 285 25.51 25.57 -8.73
C VAL A 285 24.15 24.96 -8.37
N LEU A 286 24.16 23.95 -7.49
CA LEU A 286 22.97 23.21 -7.11
C LEU A 286 22.73 23.25 -5.59
N ASN A 287 21.49 23.56 -5.20
CA ASN A 287 21.04 23.54 -3.80
C ASN A 287 20.15 22.32 -3.49
N VAL A 288 19.97 22.05 -2.19
CA VAL A 288 19.22 20.88 -1.69
C VAL A 288 17.74 20.92 -2.08
N ALA A 289 17.23 19.77 -2.50
CA ALA A 289 15.83 19.50 -2.77
C ALA A 289 15.34 18.36 -1.86
N ASN A 290 14.20 18.54 -1.17
CA ASN A 290 13.58 17.51 -0.32
C ASN A 290 12.13 17.29 -0.73
N ASN A 291 11.65 16.05 -0.66
CA ASN A 291 10.29 15.69 -1.06
C ASN A 291 9.61 14.88 0.04
N GLY A 292 8.30 15.10 0.22
CA GLY A 292 7.48 14.45 1.23
C GLY A 292 6.17 13.94 0.65
N PHE A 293 5.78 12.71 1.00
CA PHE A 293 4.55 12.04 0.57
C PHE A 293 3.92 11.33 1.77
N THR A 294 2.65 10.95 1.69
CA THR A 294 2.05 9.99 2.65
C THR A 294 2.18 8.56 2.11
N GLU A 295 2.05 7.55 2.96
CA GLU A 295 2.09 6.15 2.53
C GLU A 295 0.95 5.80 1.55
N ASP A 296 -0.28 6.27 1.81
CA ASP A 296 -1.42 6.11 0.89
C ASP A 296 -1.11 6.57 -0.55
N MET A 297 -0.28 7.61 -0.68
CA MET A 297 0.07 8.16 -2.00
C MET A 297 1.03 7.25 -2.76
N VAL A 298 1.90 6.52 -2.06
CA VAL A 298 2.95 5.71 -2.70
C VAL A 298 2.47 4.32 -3.12
N GLU A 299 1.35 3.82 -2.58
CA GLU A 299 0.71 2.58 -3.07
C GLU A 299 0.39 2.63 -4.57
N GLY A 300 -0.01 3.81 -5.07
CA GLY A 300 -0.28 4.03 -6.50
C GLY A 300 0.97 4.32 -7.33
N GLY A 301 2.12 4.52 -6.69
CA GLY A 301 3.32 5.09 -7.27
C GLY A 301 3.20 6.60 -7.50
N ILE A 302 4.33 7.31 -7.43
CA ILE A 302 4.40 8.75 -7.67
C ILE A 302 4.99 9.00 -9.04
N ASN A 303 4.31 9.82 -9.84
CA ASN A 303 4.87 10.39 -11.07
C ASN A 303 4.95 11.91 -10.91
N MET A 304 6.13 12.41 -10.55
CA MET A 304 6.37 13.83 -10.33
C MET A 304 6.84 14.49 -11.64
N PRO A 305 6.03 15.33 -12.30
CA PRO A 305 6.43 16.00 -13.53
C PRO A 305 7.48 17.09 -13.27
N ALA A 306 8.26 17.42 -14.29
CA ALA A 306 9.39 18.35 -14.19
C ALA A 306 9.02 19.72 -13.62
N ASN A 307 7.84 20.24 -13.97
CA ASN A 307 7.35 21.54 -13.51
C ASN A 307 6.86 21.55 -12.05
N ALA A 308 6.68 20.37 -11.43
CA ALA A 308 6.33 20.22 -10.02
C ALA A 308 7.50 19.68 -9.18
N SER A 309 8.49 19.07 -9.83
CA SER A 309 9.73 18.64 -9.20
C SER A 309 10.57 19.83 -8.76
N ASN A 310 11.27 19.66 -7.64
CA ASN A 310 12.20 20.65 -7.11
C ASN A 310 13.67 20.36 -7.45
N LEU A 311 13.98 19.25 -8.14
CA LEU A 311 15.36 18.83 -8.41
C LEU A 311 16.17 19.82 -9.26
N LEU A 312 15.52 20.55 -10.17
CA LEU A 312 16.18 21.57 -11.00
C LEU A 312 15.83 23.01 -10.60
N THR A 313 14.79 23.24 -9.82
CA THR A 313 14.29 24.60 -9.52
C THR A 313 15.25 25.50 -8.76
N ALA A 314 16.23 24.92 -8.06
CA ALA A 314 17.24 25.65 -7.30
C ALA A 314 18.65 25.52 -7.92
N ALA A 315 18.73 25.01 -9.15
CA ALA A 315 19.95 24.97 -9.93
C ALA A 315 20.10 26.26 -10.73
N SER A 316 21.32 26.79 -10.80
CA SER A 316 21.65 27.99 -11.58
C SER A 316 23.01 27.81 -12.22
N ASP A 317 23.17 28.42 -13.38
CA ASP A 317 24.41 28.44 -14.12
C ASP A 317 24.71 29.88 -14.54
N VAL A 318 25.97 30.29 -14.46
CA VAL A 318 26.37 31.69 -14.61
C VAL A 318 26.62 32.07 -16.07
N ASP A 319 27.11 31.10 -16.84
CA ASP A 319 27.42 31.18 -18.27
C ASP A 319 26.41 30.38 -19.13
N GLY A 320 25.65 29.44 -18.52
CA GLY A 320 24.58 28.68 -19.15
C GLY A 320 23.24 29.43 -19.32
N ALA A 321 22.49 29.09 -20.38
CA ALA A 321 21.17 29.66 -20.63
C ALA A 321 20.11 29.11 -19.65
N ALA A 322 19.19 29.96 -19.20
CA ALA A 322 18.15 29.55 -18.26
C ALA A 322 17.27 28.41 -18.84
N GLY A 323 17.20 27.29 -18.11
CA GLY A 323 16.33 26.15 -18.45
C GLY A 323 16.96 25.09 -19.35
N THR A 324 18.28 25.12 -19.54
CA THR A 324 19.00 24.09 -20.29
C THR A 324 19.64 23.02 -19.41
N LEU A 325 19.73 23.29 -18.10
CA LEU A 325 20.19 22.36 -17.07
C LEU A 325 19.40 21.05 -17.06
N GLN A 326 20.13 19.94 -16.91
CA GLN A 326 19.57 18.59 -16.84
C GLN A 326 20.16 17.80 -15.68
N ILE A 327 19.49 16.74 -15.25
CA ILE A 327 20.08 15.79 -14.30
C ILE A 327 21.23 15.05 -15.01
N GLY A 328 22.46 15.24 -14.51
CA GLY A 328 23.68 14.65 -15.08
C GLY A 328 23.99 13.28 -14.51
N THR A 329 23.89 13.12 -13.18
CA THR A 329 24.16 11.86 -12.50
C THR A 329 23.17 11.63 -11.37
N VAL A 330 22.92 10.35 -11.05
CA VAL A 330 22.23 9.91 -9.84
C VAL A 330 23.13 8.90 -9.14
N ASN A 331 23.38 9.08 -7.84
CA ASN A 331 24.36 8.33 -7.06
C ASN A 331 25.75 8.25 -7.72
N GLY A 332 26.16 9.35 -8.37
CA GLY A 332 27.47 9.49 -9.01
C GLY A 332 27.65 8.79 -10.37
N ASP A 333 26.60 8.19 -10.93
CA ASP A 333 26.63 7.55 -12.26
C ASP A 333 25.60 8.18 -13.20
N ALA A 334 26.04 8.54 -14.41
CA ALA A 334 25.17 9.04 -15.47
C ALA A 334 24.25 7.94 -16.02
N ALA A 335 24.65 6.68 -15.95
CA ALA A 335 23.83 5.55 -16.37
C ALA A 335 22.59 5.35 -15.48
N ASN A 336 22.58 5.91 -14.27
CA ASN A 336 21.42 5.85 -13.38
C ASN A 336 20.31 6.83 -13.78
N VAL A 337 20.60 7.85 -14.58
CA VAL A 337 19.57 8.73 -15.15
C VAL A 337 18.71 7.92 -16.13
N LEU A 338 17.38 8.10 -16.08
CA LEU A 338 16.36 7.29 -16.78
C LEU A 338 16.25 5.82 -16.35
N ASN A 339 17.09 5.35 -15.42
CA ASN A 339 17.06 3.96 -14.95
C ASN A 339 16.62 3.89 -13.48
N PRO A 340 15.91 2.83 -13.07
CA PRO A 340 15.53 2.66 -11.67
C PRO A 340 16.76 2.47 -10.77
N VAL A 341 16.81 3.25 -9.70
CA VAL A 341 17.81 3.18 -8.64
C VAL A 341 17.10 2.84 -7.33
N VAL A 342 17.69 1.93 -6.55
CA VAL A 342 17.15 1.57 -5.24
C VAL A 342 17.47 2.67 -4.23
N VAL A 343 16.44 3.16 -3.54
CA VAL A 343 16.52 3.98 -2.35
C VAL A 343 16.01 3.15 -1.18
N THR A 344 16.79 3.03 -0.11
CA THR A 344 16.36 2.33 1.11
C THR A 344 15.74 3.32 2.08
N LEU A 345 14.44 3.18 2.32
CA LEU A 345 13.72 3.90 3.36
C LEU A 345 13.98 3.22 4.71
N SER A 346 14.20 4.00 5.76
CA SER A 346 14.35 3.51 7.13
C SER A 346 13.27 4.12 8.03
N TYR A 347 12.62 3.29 8.83
CA TYR A 347 11.57 3.70 9.78
C TYR A 347 11.55 2.80 11.03
N THR A 348 10.64 3.08 11.94
CA THR A 348 10.34 2.25 13.11
C THR A 348 8.86 1.92 13.07
N ASP A 349 8.52 0.64 13.18
CA ASP A 349 7.13 0.16 13.19
C ASP A 349 6.44 0.42 14.53
N ALA A 350 5.15 0.04 14.63
CA ALA A 350 4.31 0.23 15.81
C ALA A 350 4.89 -0.46 17.05
N GLU A 351 5.59 -1.60 16.88
CA GLU A 351 6.25 -2.32 17.96
C GLU A 351 7.59 -1.70 18.41
N GLY A 352 8.03 -0.62 17.76
CA GLY A 352 9.30 0.04 18.08
C GLY A 352 10.53 -0.66 17.50
N VAL A 353 10.36 -1.50 16.48
CA VAL A 353 11.42 -2.23 15.78
C VAL A 353 11.84 -1.45 14.53
N ALA A 354 13.15 -1.35 14.32
CA ALA A 354 13.68 -0.67 13.13
C ALA A 354 13.45 -1.52 11.88
N GLN A 355 12.82 -0.91 10.88
CA GLN A 355 12.49 -1.52 9.58
C GLN A 355 13.17 -0.78 8.44
N THR A 356 13.31 -1.48 7.31
CA THR A 356 13.80 -0.89 6.06
C THR A 356 12.97 -1.35 4.88
N GLN A 357 12.68 -0.45 3.95
CA GLN A 357 11.98 -0.76 2.71
C GLN A 357 12.77 -0.23 1.51
N ASP A 358 13.17 -1.13 0.61
CA ASP A 358 13.82 -0.76 -0.65
C ASP A 358 12.77 -0.35 -1.69
N VAL A 359 12.98 0.80 -2.34
CA VAL A 359 12.05 1.35 -3.33
C VAL A 359 12.81 1.81 -4.58
N ASN A 360 12.18 1.69 -5.74
CA ASN A 360 12.79 2.08 -7.01
C ASN A 360 12.42 3.53 -7.36
N LEU A 361 13.45 4.39 -7.45
CA LEU A 361 13.36 5.76 -7.93
C LEU A 361 13.97 5.85 -9.33
N THR A 362 13.24 6.41 -10.28
CA THR A 362 13.76 6.77 -11.60
C THR A 362 13.75 8.29 -11.73
N VAL A 363 14.91 8.90 -11.96
CA VAL A 363 15.01 10.35 -12.21
C VAL A 363 15.31 10.58 -13.68
N ASN A 364 14.57 11.49 -14.31
CA ASN A 364 14.70 11.84 -15.72
C ASN A 364 15.59 13.08 -15.90
N PRO A 365 16.18 13.29 -17.09
CA PRO A 365 17.06 14.43 -17.37
C PRO A 365 16.38 15.79 -17.14
N ASP A 366 15.07 15.90 -17.39
CA ASP A 366 14.29 17.12 -17.19
C ASP A 366 13.95 17.40 -15.72
N GLY A 367 14.48 16.61 -14.77
CA GLY A 367 14.22 16.73 -13.34
C GLY A 367 12.91 16.10 -12.88
N SER A 368 12.07 15.59 -13.78
CA SER A 368 10.94 14.75 -13.37
C SER A 368 11.42 13.43 -12.76
N TYR A 369 10.64 12.82 -11.89
CA TYR A 369 10.99 11.52 -11.31
C TYR A 369 9.77 10.67 -11.03
N ILE A 370 9.99 9.36 -11.01
CA ILE A 370 9.00 8.34 -10.70
C ILE A 370 9.49 7.58 -9.48
N LEU A 371 8.66 7.54 -8.44
CA LEU A 371 8.80 6.59 -7.35
C LEU A 371 7.85 5.43 -7.63
N ALA A 372 8.39 4.23 -7.83
CA ALA A 372 7.59 3.05 -8.11
C ALA A 372 6.57 2.80 -6.97
N ALA A 373 5.46 2.14 -7.29
CA ALA A 373 4.47 1.74 -6.30
C ALA A 373 5.06 0.76 -5.28
N PHE A 374 4.79 0.98 -4.01
CA PHE A 374 5.07 0.05 -2.91
C PHE A 374 4.07 0.28 -1.77
N ASP A 375 3.92 -0.74 -0.95
CA ASP A 375 3.07 -0.75 0.25
C ASP A 375 3.96 -0.43 1.45
N LEU A 376 3.47 0.46 2.32
CA LEU A 376 4.13 0.81 3.57
C LEU A 376 3.16 0.88 4.74
N ASP A 377 1.98 0.25 4.65
CA ASP A 377 0.86 0.32 5.62
C ASP A 377 1.24 -0.06 7.07
N ALA A 378 2.47 -0.53 7.29
CA ALA A 378 3.02 -0.76 8.63
C ALA A 378 3.81 0.43 9.20
N LEU A 379 3.76 1.61 8.56
CA LEU A 379 4.38 2.82 9.04
C LEU A 379 3.38 3.57 9.93
N PRO A 380 3.58 3.59 11.26
CA PRO A 380 2.58 4.12 12.18
C PRO A 380 2.22 5.58 11.90
N ASN A 381 0.99 5.95 12.22
CA ASN A 381 0.54 7.34 12.11
C ASN A 381 1.50 8.34 12.75
N GLY A 382 1.88 9.36 11.96
CA GLY A 382 2.83 10.39 12.38
C GLY A 382 4.30 9.96 12.43
N ALA A 383 4.62 8.69 12.16
CA ALA A 383 5.97 8.23 11.90
C ALA A 383 6.45 8.73 10.51
N THR A 384 7.76 8.59 10.25
CA THR A 384 8.34 8.98 8.97
C THR A 384 9.35 7.93 8.53
N ALA A 385 9.15 7.38 7.34
CA ALA A 385 10.16 6.59 6.64
C ALA A 385 10.99 7.50 5.73
N SER A 386 12.31 7.44 5.89
CA SER A 386 13.21 8.35 5.17
C SER A 386 14.27 7.61 4.40
N GLY A 387 14.52 8.04 3.16
CA GLY A 387 15.63 7.61 2.33
C GLY A 387 16.31 8.79 1.66
N THR A 388 17.51 8.57 1.14
CA THR A 388 18.29 9.61 0.45
C THR A 388 18.91 9.09 -0.82
N PHE A 389 19.12 9.99 -1.79
CA PHE A 389 19.92 9.73 -2.98
C PHE A 389 20.73 10.97 -3.33
N ASP A 390 21.90 10.77 -3.92
CA ASP A 390 22.76 11.86 -4.39
C ASP A 390 22.48 12.14 -5.87
N TYR A 391 22.61 13.40 -6.29
CA TYR A 391 22.52 13.77 -7.70
C TYR A 391 23.38 14.99 -8.03
N GLN A 392 23.65 15.15 -9.32
CA GLN A 392 24.32 16.33 -9.88
C GLN A 392 23.56 16.81 -11.11
N VAL A 393 23.61 18.11 -11.34
CA VAL A 393 23.08 18.75 -12.55
C VAL A 393 24.21 18.95 -13.56
N LEU A 394 23.88 18.75 -14.83
CA LEU A 394 24.74 18.95 -15.99
C LEU A 394 24.28 20.20 -16.74
N ASP A 395 25.22 21.04 -17.15
CA ASP A 395 24.98 22.13 -18.08
C ASP A 395 24.96 21.66 -19.55
N ASP A 396 24.85 22.59 -20.50
CA ASP A 396 24.84 22.30 -21.94
C ASP A 396 26.21 21.90 -22.51
N ASN A 397 27.29 22.21 -21.78
CA ASN A 397 28.67 22.07 -22.19
C ASN A 397 29.35 20.85 -21.53
N GLY A 398 28.67 20.21 -20.59
CA GLY A 398 29.02 18.96 -19.95
C GLY A 398 29.66 19.07 -18.57
N ALA A 399 29.72 20.24 -17.91
CA ALA A 399 30.20 20.30 -16.54
C ALA A 399 29.11 19.92 -15.53
N LEU A 400 29.55 19.29 -14.44
CA LEU A 400 28.67 18.80 -13.38
C LEU A 400 28.74 19.73 -12.18
N SER A 401 27.58 19.98 -11.58
CA SER A 401 27.46 20.70 -10.32
C SER A 401 28.16 20.00 -9.17
N ASN A 402 28.22 20.67 -8.02
CA ASN A 402 28.43 20.00 -6.74
C ASN A 402 27.41 18.86 -6.53
N THR A 403 27.81 17.79 -5.84
CA THR A 403 26.90 16.72 -5.44
C THR A 403 25.94 17.21 -4.36
N VAL A 404 24.65 16.91 -4.53
CA VAL A 404 23.60 17.21 -3.56
C VAL A 404 22.89 15.92 -3.15
N THR A 405 22.71 15.74 -1.85
CA THR A 405 21.88 14.67 -1.27
C THR A 405 20.44 15.16 -1.15
N SER A 406 19.53 14.52 -1.90
CA SER A 406 18.09 14.70 -1.78
C SER A 406 17.50 13.70 -0.79
N ARG A 407 16.48 14.12 -0.03
CA ARG A 407 15.76 13.27 0.92
C ARG A 407 14.33 13.04 0.45
N ILE A 408 13.89 11.78 0.56
CA ILE A 408 12.51 11.34 0.38
C ILE A 408 11.98 10.98 1.76
N ASP A 409 10.90 11.63 2.17
CA ASP A 409 10.14 11.33 3.38
C ASP A 409 8.77 10.78 3.02
N ILE A 410 8.41 9.64 3.60
CA ILE A 410 7.06 9.07 3.57
C ILE A 410 6.50 9.20 4.98
N PHE A 411 5.36 9.85 5.12
CA PHE A 411 4.67 10.06 6.39
C PHE A 411 3.61 8.97 6.58
N GLY A 412 3.63 8.32 7.73
CA GLY A 412 2.60 7.37 8.13
C GLY A 412 1.28 8.10 8.35
N THR A 413 0.21 7.46 7.91
CA THR A 413 -1.18 7.85 8.12
C THR A 413 -1.80 6.90 9.14
N ASN A 414 -3.08 7.10 9.46
CA ASN A 414 -3.78 6.22 10.39
C ASN A 414 -4.70 5.29 9.62
N ASP A 415 -4.27 4.05 9.45
CA ASP A 415 -5.05 2.93 9.01
C ASP A 415 -6.16 2.61 9.99
N ALA A 416 -7.27 2.09 9.45
CA ALA A 416 -8.38 1.68 10.29
C ALA A 416 -8.15 0.27 10.83
N PRO A 417 -8.50 -0.02 12.09
CA PRO A 417 -8.40 -1.36 12.63
C PRO A 417 -9.27 -2.34 11.83
N GLN A 418 -8.93 -3.62 11.87
CA GLN A 418 -9.76 -4.69 11.32
C GLN A 418 -10.43 -5.49 12.43
N ALA A 419 -11.76 -5.49 12.44
CA ALA A 419 -12.56 -6.23 13.40
C ALA A 419 -13.11 -7.53 12.79
N VAL A 420 -13.17 -8.59 13.61
CA VAL A 420 -13.62 -9.93 13.20
C VAL A 420 -14.98 -10.27 13.81
N ASN A 421 -15.85 -10.93 13.03
CA ASN A 421 -17.17 -11.34 13.47
C ASN A 421 -17.14 -12.37 14.61
N THR A 422 -18.00 -12.17 15.60
CA THR A 422 -18.17 -13.08 16.73
C THR A 422 -19.65 -13.33 17.07
N ASN A 423 -19.98 -14.55 17.50
CA ASN A 423 -21.33 -14.97 17.87
C ASN A 423 -21.40 -15.36 19.34
N ASN A 424 -22.56 -15.15 19.94
CA ASN A 424 -22.81 -15.40 21.35
C ASN A 424 -24.02 -16.32 21.50
N THR A 425 -23.86 -17.41 22.27
CA THR A 425 -24.91 -18.39 22.51
C THR A 425 -25.20 -18.52 24.00
N PHE A 426 -26.47 -18.48 24.36
CA PHE A 426 -26.97 -18.65 25.72
C PHE A 426 -28.16 -19.61 25.73
N VAL A 427 -28.58 -20.05 26.91
CA VAL A 427 -29.83 -20.84 27.09
C VAL A 427 -30.83 -19.99 27.85
N GLU A 428 -32.12 -20.15 27.57
CA GLU A 428 -33.16 -19.21 28.04
C GLU A 428 -33.31 -19.15 29.57
N ASP A 429 -33.09 -20.26 30.27
CA ASP A 429 -33.14 -20.36 31.74
C ASP A 429 -32.21 -19.38 32.49
N HIS A 430 -31.15 -18.90 31.85
CA HIS A 430 -30.20 -17.97 32.49
C HIS A 430 -30.62 -16.50 32.36
N LEU A 431 -31.70 -16.20 31.63
CA LEU A 431 -32.08 -14.83 31.29
C LEU A 431 -32.82 -14.09 32.40
N GLY A 432 -33.46 -14.81 33.33
CA GLY A 432 -34.22 -14.23 34.44
C GLY A 432 -33.41 -13.34 35.39
N VAL A 433 -32.08 -13.43 35.37
CA VAL A 433 -31.15 -12.56 36.13
C VAL A 433 -30.35 -11.60 35.26
N GLY A 434 -30.53 -11.66 33.93
CA GLY A 434 -29.71 -10.95 32.94
C GLY A 434 -28.35 -11.61 32.70
N ILE A 435 -27.73 -11.25 31.58
CA ILE A 435 -26.40 -11.73 31.19
C ILE A 435 -25.40 -10.59 31.40
N ASN A 436 -24.26 -10.90 32.01
CA ASN A 436 -23.12 -9.98 32.09
C ASN A 436 -21.84 -10.72 31.69
N ILE A 437 -21.19 -10.25 30.63
CA ILE A 437 -19.94 -10.79 30.12
C ILE A 437 -18.84 -9.75 30.32
N ASP A 438 -17.87 -10.09 31.16
CA ASP A 438 -16.73 -9.23 31.43
C ASP A 438 -15.81 -9.13 30.20
N ALA A 439 -15.11 -8.01 30.06
CA ALA A 439 -14.22 -7.73 28.94
C ALA A 439 -13.20 -8.87 28.68
N ALA A 440 -12.62 -9.44 29.73
CA ALA A 440 -11.62 -10.51 29.63
C ALA A 440 -12.17 -11.84 29.07
N THR A 441 -13.49 -12.03 29.12
CA THR A 441 -14.18 -13.23 28.61
C THR A 441 -15.02 -12.93 27.36
N SER A 442 -15.14 -11.66 27.00
CA SER A 442 -15.85 -11.21 25.81
C SER A 442 -15.09 -11.62 24.56
N ASN A 443 -15.84 -11.93 23.51
CA ASN A 443 -15.32 -12.22 22.19
C ASN A 443 -15.33 -10.99 21.26
N LEU A 444 -15.93 -9.86 21.65
CA LEU A 444 -16.17 -8.74 20.72
C LEU A 444 -14.88 -8.11 20.17
N LEU A 445 -13.81 -8.06 20.97
CA LEU A 445 -12.49 -7.57 20.56
C LEU A 445 -11.50 -8.69 20.20
N LEU A 446 -11.94 -9.96 20.27
CA LEU A 446 -11.05 -11.09 20.06
C LEU A 446 -10.63 -11.17 18.59
N GLY A 447 -9.33 -11.00 18.34
CA GLY A 447 -8.75 -11.05 17.00
C GLY A 447 -8.98 -9.78 16.19
N ALA A 448 -9.44 -8.69 16.81
CA ALA A 448 -9.30 -7.37 16.21
C ALA A 448 -7.80 -7.02 16.15
N THR A 449 -7.35 -6.48 15.03
CA THR A 449 -5.96 -6.08 14.82
C THR A 449 -5.87 -4.71 14.22
N ASP A 450 -4.80 -3.99 14.54
CA ASP A 450 -4.41 -2.76 13.88
C ASP A 450 -2.98 -2.89 13.38
N ILE A 451 -2.69 -2.28 12.23
CA ILE A 451 -1.35 -2.31 11.65
C ILE A 451 -0.49 -1.13 12.17
N ASP A 452 -1.13 -0.04 12.60
CA ASP A 452 -0.47 1.16 13.13
C ASP A 452 -0.29 1.15 14.66
N ASP A 453 -1.07 0.33 15.36
CA ASP A 453 -1.12 0.30 16.81
C ASP A 453 -0.95 -1.13 17.35
N VAL A 454 -0.48 -1.21 18.59
CA VAL A 454 -0.42 -2.46 19.34
C VAL A 454 -1.83 -2.83 19.76
N ASP A 455 -2.39 -3.92 19.20
CA ASP A 455 -3.75 -4.48 19.43
C ASP A 455 -4.37 -4.34 20.84
N ALA A 456 -3.57 -4.23 21.90
CA ALA A 456 -4.00 -4.09 23.29
C ALA A 456 -4.66 -2.74 23.64
N THR A 457 -4.63 -1.75 22.75
CA THR A 457 -5.25 -0.42 22.91
C THR A 457 -6.65 -0.31 22.29
N LEU A 458 -7.03 -1.27 21.43
CA LEU A 458 -8.28 -1.27 20.68
C LEU A 458 -9.52 -1.38 21.58
N VAL A 459 -10.55 -0.56 21.27
CA VAL A 459 -11.81 -0.50 22.03
C VAL A 459 -13.03 -0.46 21.11
N ILE A 460 -14.23 -0.74 21.63
CA ILE A 460 -15.47 -0.57 20.87
C ILE A 460 -15.73 0.92 20.65
N GLY A 461 -15.71 1.35 19.39
CA GLY A 461 -15.92 2.74 18.99
C GLY A 461 -17.36 3.09 18.64
N ALA A 462 -18.12 2.13 18.10
CA ALA A 462 -19.51 2.34 17.73
C ALA A 462 -20.34 1.06 17.83
N VAL A 463 -21.63 1.21 18.16
CA VAL A 463 -22.63 0.13 18.16
C VAL A 463 -23.81 0.57 17.30
N ASN A 464 -24.26 -0.29 16.39
CA ASN A 464 -25.29 0.01 15.39
C ASN A 464 -25.02 1.33 14.62
N GLY A 465 -23.74 1.56 14.27
CA GLY A 465 -23.28 2.71 13.51
C GLY A 465 -23.21 4.04 14.28
N ALA A 466 -23.40 4.05 15.60
CA ALA A 466 -23.33 5.27 16.40
C ALA A 466 -22.43 5.13 17.64
N THR A 467 -21.57 6.13 17.87
CA THR A 467 -20.66 6.19 19.03
C THR A 467 -21.41 6.40 20.35
N VAL A 468 -22.53 7.12 20.31
CA VAL A 468 -23.40 7.37 21.48
C VAL A 468 -24.07 6.10 22.03
N ASN A 469 -24.08 5.01 21.25
CA ASN A 469 -24.63 3.73 21.68
C ASN A 469 -23.62 2.92 22.51
N VAL A 470 -22.34 3.28 22.50
CA VAL A 470 -21.33 2.61 23.33
C VAL A 470 -21.58 2.94 24.81
N GLY A 471 -21.75 1.91 25.62
CA GLY A 471 -22.11 2.00 27.04
C GLY A 471 -23.57 2.40 27.29
N ALA A 472 -24.39 2.49 26.25
CA ALA A 472 -25.83 2.75 26.37
C ALA A 472 -26.63 1.49 26.01
N ALA A 473 -27.83 1.36 26.60
CA ALA A 473 -28.75 0.29 26.23
C ALA A 473 -29.31 0.51 24.82
N VAL A 474 -29.21 -0.51 24.00
CA VAL A 474 -29.72 -0.57 22.63
C VAL A 474 -30.66 -1.77 22.52
N VAL A 475 -31.82 -1.56 21.92
CA VAL A 475 -32.80 -2.63 21.72
C VAL A 475 -32.32 -3.56 20.61
N VAL A 476 -32.28 -4.86 20.91
CA VAL A 476 -32.13 -5.94 19.93
C VAL A 476 -33.43 -6.74 19.94
N THR A 477 -34.02 -6.96 18.78
CA THR A 477 -35.21 -7.82 18.63
C THR A 477 -34.76 -9.25 18.36
N LEU A 478 -35.04 -10.15 19.29
CA LEU A 478 -34.89 -11.59 19.11
C LEU A 478 -36.12 -12.12 18.36
N ALA A 479 -35.91 -13.00 17.39
CA ALA A 479 -36.99 -13.68 16.66
C ALA A 479 -36.86 -15.20 16.84
N PHE A 480 -37.99 -15.86 17.10
CA PHE A 480 -38.09 -17.32 17.23
C PHE A 480 -39.43 -17.82 16.69
N THR A 481 -39.60 -19.14 16.66
CA THR A 481 -40.87 -19.80 16.36
C THR A 481 -41.29 -20.57 17.60
N ASP A 482 -42.52 -20.35 18.07
CA ASP A 482 -43.07 -21.11 19.20
C ASP A 482 -43.45 -22.54 18.80
N ALA A 483 -43.89 -23.34 19.77
CA ALA A 483 -44.25 -24.75 19.57
C ALA A 483 -45.37 -24.92 18.52
N ASP A 484 -46.31 -23.97 18.49
CA ASP A 484 -47.43 -23.92 17.55
C ASP A 484 -47.01 -23.53 16.12
N GLY A 485 -45.74 -23.20 15.89
CA GLY A 485 -45.21 -22.81 14.59
C GLY A 485 -45.44 -21.34 14.24
N ASN A 486 -45.82 -20.50 15.20
CA ASN A 486 -46.01 -19.07 14.99
C ASN A 486 -44.70 -18.31 15.21
N ALA A 487 -44.45 -17.32 14.35
CA ALA A 487 -43.30 -16.44 14.52
C ALA A 487 -43.54 -15.46 15.68
N GLN A 488 -42.60 -15.44 16.62
CA GLN A 488 -42.60 -14.59 17.81
C GLN A 488 -41.39 -13.66 17.80
N THR A 489 -41.51 -12.55 18.52
CA THR A 489 -40.40 -11.60 18.71
C THR A 489 -40.33 -11.12 20.16
N GLN A 490 -39.11 -10.96 20.68
CA GLN A 490 -38.85 -10.41 22.01
C GLN A 490 -37.75 -9.35 21.92
N ASP A 491 -38.08 -8.11 22.31
CA ASP A 491 -37.11 -7.02 22.42
C ASP A 491 -36.30 -7.15 23.71
N VAL A 492 -34.98 -6.97 23.62
CA VAL A 492 -34.06 -7.01 24.75
C VAL A 492 -33.11 -5.82 24.73
N ASP A 493 -32.75 -5.32 25.91
CA ASP A 493 -31.78 -4.23 26.05
C ASP A 493 -30.36 -4.80 26.13
N LEU A 494 -29.58 -4.60 25.08
CA LEU A 494 -28.15 -4.91 25.00
C LEU A 494 -27.33 -3.66 25.31
N THR A 495 -26.36 -3.75 26.22
CA THR A 495 -25.35 -2.71 26.43
C THR A 495 -23.98 -3.27 26.09
N VAL A 496 -23.26 -2.63 25.17
CA VAL A 496 -21.86 -2.97 24.81
C VAL A 496 -20.97 -1.80 25.22
N ASN A 497 -19.97 -2.06 26.05
CA ASN A 497 -19.05 -1.05 26.57
C ASN A 497 -17.79 -0.94 25.70
N ALA A 498 -17.06 0.17 25.87
CA ALA A 498 -15.82 0.43 25.13
C ALA A 498 -14.76 -0.67 25.34
N ASP A 499 -14.63 -1.22 26.55
CA ASP A 499 -13.68 -2.29 26.85
C ASP A 499 -14.07 -3.67 26.26
N GLY A 500 -15.13 -3.73 25.45
CA GLY A 500 -15.64 -4.96 24.86
C GLY A 500 -16.53 -5.79 25.79
N SER A 501 -16.67 -5.44 27.07
CA SER A 501 -17.68 -6.06 27.95
C SER A 501 -19.09 -5.75 27.44
N TYR A 502 -20.01 -6.68 27.65
CA TYR A 502 -21.40 -6.46 27.27
C TYR A 502 -22.36 -7.14 28.23
N SER A 503 -23.59 -6.64 28.27
CA SER A 503 -24.67 -7.17 29.10
C SER A 503 -26.00 -7.15 28.37
N ILE A 504 -26.84 -8.12 28.68
CA ILE A 504 -28.23 -8.17 28.24
C ILE A 504 -29.09 -8.07 29.50
N ALA A 505 -30.00 -7.10 29.54
CA ALA A 505 -30.88 -6.89 30.69
C ALA A 505 -31.70 -8.16 30.98
N ALA A 506 -32.14 -8.34 32.23
CA ALA A 506 -32.97 -9.49 32.59
C ALA A 506 -34.31 -9.46 31.86
N PHE A 507 -34.68 -10.58 31.25
CA PHE A 507 -35.98 -10.83 30.65
C PHE A 507 -36.34 -12.30 30.80
N ASN A 508 -37.62 -12.64 30.61
CA ASN A 508 -38.07 -14.02 30.63
C ASN A 508 -38.67 -14.38 29.28
N VAL A 509 -38.22 -15.49 28.72
CA VAL A 509 -38.83 -16.14 27.56
C VAL A 509 -38.77 -17.63 27.89
N ASP A 510 -39.95 -18.25 27.94
CA ASP A 510 -40.14 -19.67 28.28
C ASP A 510 -40.90 -20.37 27.13
N ALA A 511 -41.03 -19.71 25.97
CA ALA A 511 -41.85 -20.19 24.86
C ALA A 511 -41.01 -20.66 23.68
N ILE A 512 -39.68 -20.76 23.85
CA ILE A 512 -38.78 -21.27 22.83
C ILE A 512 -38.77 -22.79 22.98
N PRO A 513 -39.24 -23.57 22.00
CA PRO A 513 -39.28 -25.03 22.11
C PRO A 513 -37.90 -25.65 22.32
N ASP A 514 -37.85 -26.85 22.91
CA ASP A 514 -36.59 -27.60 23.05
C ASP A 514 -35.87 -27.77 21.70
N GLY A 515 -34.58 -27.44 21.69
CA GLY A 515 -33.77 -27.41 20.46
C GLY A 515 -34.10 -26.29 19.47
N GLY A 516 -35.11 -25.46 19.75
CA GLY A 516 -35.37 -24.20 19.08
C GLY A 516 -34.36 -23.12 19.48
N SER A 517 -34.37 -21.99 18.75
CA SER A 517 -33.59 -20.82 19.14
C SER A 517 -34.24 -19.49 18.79
N ALA A 518 -34.04 -18.50 19.66
CA ALA A 518 -34.29 -17.11 19.38
C ALA A 518 -32.99 -16.41 18.98
N SER A 519 -33.02 -15.68 17.87
CA SER A 519 -31.84 -14.99 17.35
C SER A 519 -32.11 -13.51 17.09
N GLY A 520 -31.10 -12.69 17.37
CA GLY A 520 -31.08 -11.27 17.02
C GLY A 520 -29.66 -10.85 16.70
N THR A 521 -29.51 -9.72 15.99
CA THR A 521 -28.19 -9.23 15.61
C THR A 521 -28.01 -7.76 15.99
N PHE A 522 -26.76 -7.39 16.21
CA PHE A 522 -26.32 -6.01 16.32
C PHE A 522 -25.00 -5.86 15.56
N THR A 523 -24.68 -4.63 15.18
CA THR A 523 -23.39 -4.32 14.58
C THR A 523 -22.51 -3.51 15.50
N TYR A 524 -21.19 -3.63 15.33
CA TYR A 524 -20.23 -2.81 16.04
C TYR A 524 -19.00 -2.52 15.18
N GLN A 525 -18.23 -1.52 15.60
CA GLN A 525 -16.93 -1.16 15.04
C GLN A 525 -15.95 -0.96 16.20
N VAL A 526 -14.71 -1.38 15.98
CA VAL A 526 -13.58 -1.12 16.85
C VAL A 526 -12.98 0.23 16.45
N ILE A 527 -12.39 0.94 17.41
CA ILE A 527 -11.67 2.18 17.21
C ILE A 527 -10.29 2.04 17.83
N ASP A 528 -9.30 2.57 17.13
CA ASP A 528 -7.93 2.75 17.60
C ASP A 528 -7.82 3.99 18.52
N ASP A 529 -6.62 4.29 18.99
CA ASP A 529 -6.37 5.45 19.85
C ASP A 529 -6.27 6.78 19.09
N ASP A 530 -6.08 6.72 17.77
CA ASP A 530 -6.02 7.86 16.85
C ASP A 530 -7.38 8.26 16.22
N GLY A 531 -8.40 7.43 16.42
CA GLY A 531 -9.81 7.67 16.14
C GLY A 531 -10.39 7.08 14.86
N ALA A 532 -9.68 6.21 14.11
CA ALA A 532 -10.27 5.54 12.95
C ALA A 532 -11.13 4.34 13.36
N LEU A 533 -12.28 4.20 12.69
CA LEU A 533 -13.23 3.13 12.92
C LEU A 533 -12.97 1.97 11.95
N SER A 534 -13.00 0.76 12.49
CA SER A 534 -12.90 -0.47 11.71
C SER A 534 -14.02 -0.65 10.69
N ASN A 535 -13.89 -1.68 9.87
CA ASN A 535 -15.03 -2.26 9.16
C ASN A 535 -16.19 -2.57 10.13
N THR A 536 -17.43 -2.44 9.65
CA THR A 536 -18.61 -2.83 10.43
C THR A 536 -18.73 -4.35 10.53
N VAL A 537 -18.73 -4.86 11.76
CA VAL A 537 -18.93 -6.27 12.09
C VAL A 537 -20.37 -6.52 12.54
N THR A 538 -20.93 -7.68 12.22
CA THR A 538 -22.22 -8.14 12.74
C THR A 538 -22.02 -9.25 13.74
N SER A 539 -22.58 -9.10 14.94
CA SER A 539 -22.64 -10.14 15.96
C SER A 539 -24.06 -10.68 16.10
N THR A 540 -24.16 -12.00 16.27
CA THR A 540 -25.44 -12.68 16.51
C THR A 540 -25.54 -13.07 17.98
N ILE A 541 -26.67 -12.74 18.59
CA ILE A 541 -27.12 -13.28 19.87
C ILE A 541 -28.06 -14.43 19.55
N GLU A 542 -27.74 -15.61 20.06
CA GLU A 542 -28.57 -16.81 19.96
C GLU A 542 -28.93 -17.30 21.36
N ILE A 543 -30.22 -17.47 21.61
CA ILE A 543 -30.77 -18.06 22.84
C ILE A 543 -31.39 -19.40 22.44
N THR A 544 -30.91 -20.50 22.97
CA THR A 544 -31.53 -21.82 22.73
C THR A 544 -32.62 -22.09 23.77
N GLY A 545 -33.70 -22.72 23.31
CA GLY A 545 -34.78 -23.17 24.17
C GLY A 545 -34.40 -24.43 24.96
N ASN A 546 -34.98 -24.56 26.15
CA ASN A 546 -34.91 -25.73 27.02
C ASN A 546 -36.34 -26.19 27.31
N ASN A 547 -36.54 -27.51 27.40
CA ASN A 547 -37.85 -28.07 27.71
C ASN A 547 -38.38 -27.61 29.09
N ASP A 548 -39.53 -26.95 29.11
CA ASP A 548 -40.31 -26.64 30.30
C ASP A 548 -41.22 -27.81 30.69
N ALA A 549 -41.77 -27.81 31.91
CA ALA A 549 -42.68 -28.87 32.36
C ALA A 549 -44.14 -28.46 32.16
N PRO A 550 -45.04 -29.37 31.74
CA PRO A 550 -46.43 -29.04 31.52
C PRO A 550 -47.11 -28.64 32.84
N VAL A 551 -48.05 -27.70 32.75
CA VAL A 551 -48.90 -27.30 33.86
C VAL A 551 -50.23 -28.03 33.76
N LEU A 552 -50.66 -28.67 34.84
CA LEU A 552 -51.90 -29.47 34.87
C LEU A 552 -52.85 -28.99 35.98
N THR A 553 -54.12 -28.79 35.61
CA THR A 553 -55.22 -28.46 36.54
C THR A 553 -56.20 -29.64 36.73
N VAL A 554 -57.14 -29.53 37.68
CA VAL A 554 -57.98 -30.66 38.16
C VAL A 554 -59.12 -31.01 37.19
N ALA A 555 -59.27 -32.30 36.86
CA ALA A 555 -60.42 -32.88 36.17
C ALA A 555 -61.31 -33.72 37.11
N ASN A 556 -62.64 -33.57 37.04
CA ASN A 556 -63.62 -34.36 37.83
C ASN A 556 -64.63 -35.05 36.93
N ASN A 557 -64.97 -36.31 37.23
CA ASN A 557 -65.86 -37.15 36.45
C ASN A 557 -67.13 -37.49 37.22
N SER A 558 -68.28 -37.37 36.57
CA SER A 558 -69.59 -37.71 37.14
C SER A 558 -70.36 -38.60 36.17
N ASN A 559 -70.84 -39.74 36.64
CA ASN A 559 -71.69 -40.68 35.90
C ASN A 559 -72.80 -41.19 36.82
N THR A 560 -73.71 -42.00 36.27
CA THR A 560 -74.76 -42.69 37.00
C THR A 560 -74.40 -44.15 37.26
N GLU A 561 -75.03 -44.74 38.26
CA GLU A 561 -74.90 -46.16 38.56
C GLU A 561 -75.32 -47.07 37.39
N ASP A 562 -76.39 -46.72 36.68
CA ASP A 562 -76.84 -47.47 35.48
C ASP A 562 -75.75 -47.53 34.40
N GLU A 563 -74.99 -46.44 34.23
CA GLU A 563 -73.85 -46.40 33.30
C GLU A 563 -72.73 -47.32 33.78
N LEU A 564 -72.40 -47.28 35.09
CA LEU A 564 -71.41 -48.15 35.69
C LEU A 564 -71.80 -49.64 35.60
N ALA A 565 -73.08 -49.98 35.72
CA ALA A 565 -73.56 -51.37 35.60
C ALA A 565 -73.21 -51.99 34.23
N THR A 566 -73.09 -51.16 33.19
CA THR A 566 -72.65 -51.58 31.84
C THR A 566 -71.15 -51.40 31.58
N GLY A 567 -70.45 -50.72 32.49
CA GLY A 567 -69.08 -50.25 32.32
C GLY A 567 -69.04 -48.87 31.68
N ILE A 568 -68.16 -48.01 32.18
CA ILE A 568 -67.95 -46.66 31.65
C ILE A 568 -66.72 -46.71 30.74
N SER A 569 -66.84 -46.18 29.53
CA SER A 569 -65.74 -46.07 28.57
C SER A 569 -65.78 -44.66 27.99
N VAL A 570 -64.71 -43.90 28.19
CA VAL A 570 -64.58 -42.51 27.74
C VAL A 570 -63.38 -42.40 26.82
N ASP A 571 -63.66 -42.09 25.56
CA ASP A 571 -62.65 -41.87 24.54
C ASP A 571 -61.80 -40.62 24.85
N ALA A 572 -60.56 -40.60 24.36
CA ALA A 572 -59.62 -39.50 24.58
C ALA A 572 -60.19 -38.13 24.21
N ALA A 573 -60.97 -38.04 23.12
CA ALA A 573 -61.53 -36.78 22.62
C ALA A 573 -62.67 -36.19 23.48
N THR A 574 -63.27 -37.00 24.36
CA THR A 574 -64.36 -36.57 25.26
C THR A 574 -63.97 -36.63 26.73
N SER A 575 -62.80 -37.21 27.03
CA SER A 575 -62.19 -37.19 28.35
C SER A 575 -61.82 -35.77 28.75
N ASN A 576 -61.95 -35.49 30.04
CA ASN A 576 -61.55 -34.22 30.64
C ASN A 576 -60.18 -34.31 31.31
N LEU A 577 -59.46 -35.43 31.24
CA LEU A 577 -58.21 -35.60 31.98
C LEU A 577 -57.10 -34.64 31.53
N PHE A 578 -57.16 -34.15 30.28
CA PHE A 578 -56.29 -33.09 29.76
C PHE A 578 -56.91 -31.69 29.79
N ASP A 579 -58.11 -31.52 30.35
CA ASP A 579 -58.73 -30.19 30.43
C ASP A 579 -57.84 -29.27 31.28
N GLY A 580 -57.33 -28.20 30.65
CA GLY A 580 -56.40 -27.28 31.31
C GLY A 580 -55.03 -27.89 31.63
N ALA A 581 -54.62 -28.94 30.91
CA ALA A 581 -53.22 -29.26 30.70
C ALA A 581 -52.69 -28.31 29.62
N THR A 582 -51.61 -27.58 29.92
CA THR A 582 -50.97 -26.67 28.96
C THR A 582 -49.47 -26.78 29.10
N ASP A 583 -48.76 -26.70 27.98
CA ASP A 583 -47.32 -26.49 27.95
C ASP A 583 -46.97 -25.19 27.24
N ILE A 584 -45.92 -24.50 27.69
CA ILE A 584 -45.60 -23.16 27.20
C ILE A 584 -44.69 -23.17 25.97
N ASP A 585 -43.85 -24.21 25.87
CA ASP A 585 -42.84 -24.43 24.84
C ASP A 585 -43.10 -25.71 24.02
N ASP A 586 -44.20 -26.41 24.32
CA ASP A 586 -44.62 -27.64 23.67
C ASP A 586 -46.07 -27.56 23.18
N VAL A 587 -46.44 -28.33 22.15
CA VAL A 587 -47.82 -28.29 21.63
C VAL A 587 -48.73 -29.11 22.53
N ASP A 588 -49.74 -28.51 23.17
CA ASP A 588 -50.68 -29.20 24.09
C ASP A 588 -51.22 -30.57 23.61
N SER A 589 -51.34 -30.77 22.29
CA SER A 589 -51.79 -32.04 21.69
C SER A 589 -50.77 -33.20 21.75
N THR A 590 -49.50 -32.94 22.07
CA THR A 590 -48.45 -33.95 22.25
C THR A 590 -48.40 -34.49 23.68
N LEU A 591 -49.05 -33.80 24.62
CA LEU A 591 -49.12 -34.18 26.03
C LEU A 591 -49.71 -35.58 26.24
N SER A 592 -49.15 -36.31 27.20
CA SER A 592 -49.53 -37.70 27.51
C SER A 592 -49.60 -37.98 29.02
N ILE A 593 -50.49 -38.87 29.46
CA ILE A 593 -50.50 -39.33 30.86
C ILE A 593 -49.36 -40.33 31.07
N SER A 594 -48.42 -40.00 31.95
CA SER A 594 -47.21 -40.81 32.16
C SER A 594 -47.22 -41.62 33.46
N ALA A 595 -48.04 -41.25 34.44
CA ALA A 595 -48.24 -42.05 35.65
C ALA A 595 -49.63 -41.86 36.25
N VAL A 596 -50.14 -42.95 36.85
CA VAL A 596 -51.42 -43.00 37.57
C VAL A 596 -51.13 -43.53 38.97
N ASN A 597 -51.64 -42.86 40.00
CA ASN A 597 -51.33 -43.12 41.42
C ASN A 597 -49.82 -43.16 41.70
N GLY A 598 -49.06 -42.28 41.02
CA GLY A 598 -47.62 -42.13 41.17
C GLY A 598 -46.75 -43.21 40.48
N GLN A 599 -47.35 -44.12 39.69
CA GLN A 599 -46.62 -45.22 39.04
C GLN A 599 -46.85 -45.25 37.54
N ASN A 600 -45.78 -45.26 36.74
CA ASN A 600 -45.87 -45.29 35.28
C ASN A 600 -46.45 -46.62 34.76
N THR A 601 -46.19 -47.72 35.47
CA THR A 601 -46.73 -49.04 35.11
C THR A 601 -48.25 -49.13 35.21
N ASN A 602 -48.89 -48.16 35.88
CA ASN A 602 -50.35 -48.14 36.01
C ASN A 602 -51.05 -47.57 34.76
N VAL A 603 -50.33 -46.82 33.90
CA VAL A 603 -50.91 -46.32 32.64
C VAL A 603 -51.24 -47.50 31.73
N GLY A 604 -52.47 -47.51 31.20
CA GLY A 604 -53.02 -48.58 30.37
C GLY A 604 -53.29 -49.90 31.10
N ASN A 605 -53.14 -49.94 32.43
CA ASN A 605 -53.42 -51.12 33.25
C ASN A 605 -54.53 -50.82 34.27
N ALA A 606 -55.28 -51.85 34.64
CA ALA A 606 -56.34 -51.73 35.64
C ALA A 606 -55.75 -51.40 37.02
N VAL A 607 -56.24 -50.32 37.61
CA VAL A 607 -55.95 -49.85 38.97
C VAL A 607 -57.23 -49.89 39.78
N THR A 608 -57.16 -50.42 40.99
CA THR A 608 -58.32 -50.45 41.89
C THR A 608 -58.58 -49.05 42.46
N VAL A 609 -59.81 -48.57 42.30
CA VAL A 609 -60.34 -47.38 42.97
C VAL A 609 -61.49 -47.83 43.87
N THR A 610 -61.45 -47.44 45.14
CA THR A 610 -62.54 -47.71 46.09
C THR A 610 -63.55 -46.57 46.03
N LEU A 611 -64.77 -46.88 45.60
CA LEU A 611 -65.93 -46.00 45.69
C LEU A 611 -66.54 -46.13 47.08
N SER A 612 -66.67 -45.01 47.79
CA SER A 612 -67.32 -44.94 49.09
C SER A 612 -68.68 -44.25 48.98
N TYR A 613 -69.72 -44.87 49.56
CA TYR A 613 -71.07 -44.31 49.62
C TYR A 613 -71.78 -44.70 50.91
N THR A 614 -72.99 -44.19 51.12
CA THR A 614 -73.89 -44.60 52.19
C THR A 614 -75.11 -45.28 51.57
N ASP A 615 -75.43 -46.50 51.99
CA ASP A 615 -76.62 -47.20 51.52
C ASP A 615 -77.90 -46.58 52.10
N ALA A 616 -79.07 -47.08 51.67
CA ALA A 616 -80.35 -46.58 52.14
C ALA A 616 -80.44 -46.70 53.68
N ASP A 617 -79.90 -47.78 54.24
CA ASP A 617 -79.87 -48.09 55.68
C ASP A 617 -79.00 -47.13 56.50
N GLY A 618 -78.27 -46.22 55.85
CA GLY A 618 -77.35 -45.28 56.50
C GLY A 618 -75.99 -45.88 56.84
N ASN A 619 -75.66 -47.07 56.33
CA ASN A 619 -74.37 -47.72 56.54
C ASN A 619 -73.37 -47.29 55.46
N ALA A 620 -72.12 -47.08 55.88
CA ALA A 620 -71.04 -46.81 54.96
C ALA A 620 -70.67 -48.07 54.16
N GLN A 621 -70.67 -47.96 52.84
CA GLN A 621 -70.29 -49.00 51.91
C GLN A 621 -69.03 -48.59 51.16
N ASN A 622 -68.21 -49.59 50.82
CA ASN A 622 -67.04 -49.44 49.98
C ASN A 622 -67.11 -50.47 48.86
N GLN A 623 -66.93 -50.03 47.63
CA GLN A 623 -66.89 -50.90 46.48
C GLN A 623 -65.64 -50.63 45.65
N ASP A 624 -64.82 -51.66 45.47
CA ASP A 624 -63.67 -51.60 44.59
C ASP A 624 -64.10 -51.76 43.13
N VAL A 625 -63.71 -50.82 42.28
CA VAL A 625 -63.85 -50.89 40.82
C VAL A 625 -62.47 -50.81 40.18
N ASN A 626 -62.33 -51.39 38.99
CA ASN A 626 -61.09 -51.30 38.22
C ASN A 626 -61.18 -50.12 37.24
N LEU A 627 -60.34 -49.12 37.45
CA LEU A 627 -60.11 -47.98 36.55
C LEU A 627 -58.89 -48.26 35.68
N THR A 628 -59.01 -48.12 34.37
CA THR A 628 -57.86 -48.08 33.44
C THR A 628 -57.78 -46.68 32.87
N VAL A 629 -56.64 -46.01 33.00
CA VAL A 629 -56.37 -44.70 32.35
C VAL A 629 -55.23 -44.89 31.36
N ASN A 630 -55.47 -44.56 30.10
CA ASN A 630 -54.50 -44.69 29.02
C ASN A 630 -53.68 -43.41 28.86
N ALA A 631 -52.56 -43.52 28.15
CA ALA A 631 -51.64 -42.40 27.94
C ALA A 631 -52.29 -41.26 27.13
N ASP A 632 -53.25 -41.56 26.26
CA ASP A 632 -54.00 -40.59 25.46
C ASP A 632 -55.16 -39.93 26.22
N GLY A 633 -55.26 -40.13 27.54
CA GLY A 633 -56.30 -39.54 28.38
C GLY A 633 -57.63 -40.27 28.34
N SER A 634 -57.82 -41.28 27.47
CA SER A 634 -59.00 -42.16 27.54
C SER A 634 -59.00 -42.98 28.83
N TYR A 635 -60.18 -43.30 29.34
CA TYR A 635 -60.29 -44.14 30.53
C TYR A 635 -61.52 -45.04 30.52
N ASP A 636 -61.40 -46.17 31.22
CA ASP A 636 -62.45 -47.16 31.38
C ASP A 636 -62.65 -47.48 32.87
N ILE A 637 -63.91 -47.60 33.30
CA ILE A 637 -64.26 -48.14 34.62
C ILE A 637 -65.02 -49.45 34.39
N ALA A 638 -64.48 -50.55 34.92
CA ALA A 638 -65.05 -51.88 34.75
C ALA A 638 -66.48 -51.94 35.28
N ALA A 639 -67.32 -52.68 34.56
CA ALA A 639 -68.73 -52.82 34.88
C ALA A 639 -68.94 -53.33 36.32
N PHE A 640 -69.74 -52.61 37.09
CA PHE A 640 -70.18 -53.02 38.42
C PHE A 640 -71.58 -52.49 38.69
N ASP A 641 -72.46 -53.38 39.16
CA ASP A 641 -73.84 -53.06 39.50
C ASP A 641 -73.90 -52.63 40.98
N LEU A 642 -74.09 -51.33 41.24
CA LEU A 642 -73.95 -50.73 42.56
C LEU A 642 -75.22 -50.82 43.43
N THR A 643 -76.15 -51.75 43.13
CA THR A 643 -77.57 -51.81 43.56
C THR A 643 -77.97 -51.33 44.96
N ALA A 644 -77.06 -51.22 45.92
CA ALA A 644 -77.32 -50.66 47.24
C ALA A 644 -77.10 -49.13 47.33
N LEU A 645 -76.68 -48.47 46.24
CA LEU A 645 -76.49 -47.02 46.18
C LEU A 645 -77.84 -46.33 45.95
N PRO A 646 -78.37 -45.57 46.93
CA PRO A 646 -79.73 -45.04 46.82
C PRO A 646 -79.82 -43.90 45.80
N SER A 647 -80.98 -43.75 45.18
CA SER A 647 -81.31 -42.65 44.29
C SER A 647 -80.90 -41.27 44.82
N GLY A 648 -80.12 -40.54 44.03
CA GLY A 648 -79.61 -39.19 44.37
C GLY A 648 -78.46 -39.15 45.38
N SER A 649 -78.02 -40.31 45.90
CA SER A 649 -76.76 -40.42 46.65
C SER A 649 -75.57 -40.54 45.70
N ALA A 650 -74.36 -40.24 46.17
CA ALA A 650 -73.14 -40.33 45.38
C ALA A 650 -72.16 -41.32 45.99
N ALA A 651 -71.62 -42.22 45.16
CA ALA A 651 -70.44 -43.00 45.45
C ALA A 651 -69.21 -42.31 44.87
N THR A 652 -68.24 -41.99 45.73
CA THR A 652 -67.05 -41.23 45.33
C THR A 652 -65.78 -42.03 45.52
N GLY A 653 -64.88 -41.97 44.54
CA GLY A 653 -63.51 -42.48 44.64
C GLY A 653 -62.53 -41.48 44.02
N THR A 654 -61.24 -41.62 44.32
CA THR A 654 -60.21 -40.72 43.78
C THR A 654 -59.02 -41.49 43.25
N PHE A 655 -58.37 -40.93 42.23
CA PHE A 655 -57.06 -41.35 41.76
C PHE A 655 -56.20 -40.12 41.46
N THR A 656 -54.89 -40.29 41.42
CA THR A 656 -53.96 -39.23 41.00
C THR A 656 -53.33 -39.54 39.65
N TYR A 657 -52.92 -38.51 38.93
CA TYR A 657 -52.21 -38.64 37.66
C TYR A 657 -51.28 -37.46 37.41
N VAL A 658 -50.35 -37.63 36.47
CA VAL A 658 -49.43 -36.60 35.96
C VAL A 658 -49.42 -36.66 34.44
N VAL A 659 -49.18 -35.52 33.82
CA VAL A 659 -49.01 -35.37 32.38
C VAL A 659 -47.53 -35.14 32.08
N THR A 660 -47.10 -35.61 30.93
CA THR A 660 -45.74 -35.49 30.40
C THR A 660 -45.79 -35.00 28.97
N ASP A 661 -44.89 -34.09 28.68
CA ASP A 661 -44.61 -33.53 27.38
C ASP A 661 -43.76 -34.49 26.52
N ASP A 662 -43.28 -34.03 25.36
CA ASP A 662 -42.47 -34.88 24.48
C ASP A 662 -40.97 -34.90 24.86
N GLY A 663 -40.50 -33.88 25.59
CA GLY A 663 -39.16 -33.80 26.21
C GLY A 663 -38.98 -34.67 27.46
N GLY A 664 -40.07 -35.21 28.01
CA GLY A 664 -40.11 -36.10 29.16
C GLY A 664 -40.22 -35.42 30.53
N PHE A 665 -40.45 -34.10 30.61
CA PHE A 665 -40.71 -33.43 31.88
C PHE A 665 -42.16 -33.71 32.30
N VAL A 666 -42.43 -33.58 33.60
CA VAL A 666 -43.71 -34.02 34.17
C VAL A 666 -44.36 -32.90 34.95
N SER A 667 -45.68 -32.80 34.80
CA SER A 667 -46.49 -31.83 35.53
C SER A 667 -46.48 -32.11 37.03
N ASN A 668 -47.04 -31.16 37.80
CA ASN A 668 -47.50 -31.46 39.15
C ASN A 668 -48.52 -32.62 39.14
N GLN A 669 -48.52 -33.42 40.20
CA GLN A 669 -49.54 -34.46 40.39
C GLN A 669 -50.89 -33.84 40.74
N VAL A 670 -51.94 -34.29 40.05
CA VAL A 670 -53.33 -33.85 40.25
C VAL A 670 -54.17 -35.02 40.76
N THR A 671 -55.21 -34.72 41.55
CA THR A 671 -56.20 -35.69 42.04
C THR A 671 -57.50 -35.52 41.28
N SER A 672 -57.99 -36.58 40.63
CA SER A 672 -59.31 -36.64 40.00
C SER A 672 -60.30 -37.38 40.88
N THR A 673 -61.54 -36.88 40.92
CA THR A 673 -62.65 -37.51 41.63
C THR A 673 -63.57 -38.22 40.63
N ILE A 674 -63.87 -39.49 40.90
CA ILE A 674 -64.94 -40.26 40.26
C ILE A 674 -66.16 -40.15 41.16
N GLU A 675 -67.26 -39.68 40.60
CA GLU A 675 -68.56 -39.60 41.26
C GLU A 675 -69.59 -40.44 40.48
N ILE A 676 -70.22 -41.41 41.14
CA ILE A 676 -71.30 -42.23 40.60
C ILE A 676 -72.57 -41.89 41.36
N THR A 677 -73.58 -41.36 40.69
CA THR A 677 -74.86 -41.00 41.31
C THR A 677 -75.84 -42.16 41.21
N GLY A 678 -76.46 -42.53 42.33
CA GLY A 678 -77.52 -43.54 42.38
C GLY A 678 -78.74 -43.11 41.56
N THR A 679 -79.26 -44.04 40.78
CA THR A 679 -80.51 -43.94 40.03
C THR A 679 -81.66 -44.51 40.86
N ASN A 680 -82.90 -44.41 40.38
CA ASN A 680 -84.03 -45.02 41.09
C ASN A 680 -84.27 -46.44 40.53
N ASP A 681 -83.96 -47.45 41.32
CA ASP A 681 -84.22 -48.86 41.08
C ASP A 681 -85.72 -49.21 41.15
N ALA A 682 -86.06 -50.34 40.51
CA ALA A 682 -87.41 -50.88 40.59
C ALA A 682 -87.56 -51.76 41.84
N PRO A 683 -88.65 -51.63 42.62
CA PRO A 683 -88.87 -52.48 43.78
C PRO A 683 -89.10 -53.94 43.38
N VAL A 684 -88.57 -54.86 44.17
CA VAL A 684 -88.70 -56.31 43.98
C VAL A 684 -89.83 -56.83 44.87
N ALA A 685 -90.90 -57.34 44.26
CA ALA A 685 -92.00 -57.99 44.98
C ALA A 685 -91.85 -59.52 44.96
N ASN A 686 -92.11 -60.16 46.10
CA ASN A 686 -92.09 -61.61 46.24
C ASN A 686 -93.48 -62.24 46.03
N ALA A 687 -93.53 -63.42 45.43
CA ALA A 687 -94.80 -64.11 45.16
C ALA A 687 -95.33 -64.80 46.43
N PHE A 688 -96.57 -64.49 46.81
CA PHE A 688 -97.27 -65.15 47.91
C PHE A 688 -98.55 -65.83 47.47
N ASN A 689 -98.76 -67.03 47.99
CA ASN A 689 -100.02 -67.73 47.85
C ASN A 689 -100.95 -67.33 48.99
N ASN A 690 -102.18 -66.98 48.65
CA ASN A 690 -103.25 -66.81 49.61
C ASN A 690 -104.12 -68.07 49.61
N THR A 691 -104.35 -68.65 50.79
CA THR A 691 -105.20 -69.83 50.96
C THR A 691 -106.41 -69.48 51.81
N PHE A 692 -107.59 -69.84 51.32
CA PHE A 692 -108.86 -69.63 52.00
C PHE A 692 -109.63 -70.93 52.05
N VAL A 693 -110.37 -71.16 53.13
CA VAL A 693 -111.35 -72.27 53.19
C VAL A 693 -112.69 -71.81 52.63
N GLU A 694 -113.45 -72.74 52.03
CA GLU A 694 -114.71 -72.51 51.32
C GLU A 694 -115.67 -71.55 52.06
N ASP A 695 -115.81 -71.73 53.38
CA ASP A 695 -116.75 -70.98 54.22
C ASP A 695 -116.53 -69.45 54.18
N HIS A 696 -115.36 -68.95 53.76
CA HIS A 696 -115.06 -67.51 53.67
C HIS A 696 -115.64 -66.84 52.41
N LEU A 697 -116.06 -67.59 51.39
CA LEU A 697 -116.52 -67.01 50.12
C LEU A 697 -117.95 -66.46 50.18
N GLY A 698 -118.78 -66.94 51.12
CA GLY A 698 -120.20 -66.57 51.21
C GLY A 698 -120.47 -65.12 51.64
N VAL A 699 -119.49 -64.44 52.23
CA VAL A 699 -119.58 -63.06 52.73
C VAL A 699 -118.61 -62.10 52.02
N GLY A 700 -117.81 -62.61 51.08
CA GLY A 700 -116.67 -61.90 50.50
C GLY A 700 -115.44 -61.94 51.41
N ILE A 701 -114.26 -62.02 50.79
CA ILE A 701 -112.98 -61.98 51.50
C ILE A 701 -112.52 -60.53 51.52
N ASN A 702 -112.44 -59.95 52.71
CA ASN A 702 -111.81 -58.66 52.94
C ASN A 702 -110.62 -58.87 53.88
N ILE A 703 -109.42 -58.56 53.39
CA ILE A 703 -108.18 -58.65 54.17
C ILE A 703 -107.73 -57.24 54.47
N ASP A 704 -107.52 -56.96 55.76
CA ASP A 704 -106.97 -55.69 56.19
C ASP A 704 -105.54 -55.54 55.64
N ALA A 705 -105.18 -54.32 55.23
CA ALA A 705 -103.83 -54.05 54.72
C ALA A 705 -102.73 -54.49 55.71
N ALA A 706 -102.98 -54.36 57.02
CA ALA A 706 -102.04 -54.77 58.07
C ALA A 706 -101.86 -56.29 58.19
N THR A 707 -102.76 -57.10 57.62
CA THR A 707 -102.69 -58.57 57.64
C THR A 707 -102.52 -59.18 56.25
N SER A 708 -102.52 -58.35 55.20
CA SER A 708 -102.23 -58.75 53.83
C SER A 708 -100.77 -59.18 53.67
N ASN A 709 -100.54 -60.26 52.93
CA ASN A 709 -99.20 -60.72 52.59
C ASN A 709 -98.68 -60.18 51.25
N LEU A 710 -99.44 -59.29 50.59
CA LEU A 710 -99.12 -58.86 49.21
C LEU A 710 -97.85 -58.02 49.09
N LEU A 711 -97.44 -57.33 50.16
CA LEU A 711 -96.17 -56.60 50.24
C LEU A 711 -95.16 -57.28 51.16
N LEU A 712 -95.49 -58.46 51.71
CA LEU A 712 -94.64 -59.11 52.69
C LEU A 712 -93.30 -59.46 52.03
N GLY A 713 -92.19 -58.94 52.55
CA GLY A 713 -90.86 -59.19 51.97
C GLY A 713 -90.68 -58.61 50.56
N ALA A 714 -91.52 -57.66 50.13
CA ALA A 714 -91.15 -56.76 49.04
C ALA A 714 -90.03 -55.83 49.55
N THR A 715 -89.05 -55.56 48.70
CA THR A 715 -87.88 -54.75 49.05
C THR A 715 -87.61 -53.75 47.94
N ASP A 716 -87.12 -52.58 48.32
CA ASP A 716 -86.58 -51.58 47.42
C ASP A 716 -85.18 -51.24 47.92
N THR A 717 -84.20 -51.22 47.03
CA THR A 717 -82.83 -50.94 47.41
C THR A 717 -82.58 -49.45 47.65
N ASP A 718 -83.44 -48.58 47.11
CA ASP A 718 -83.39 -47.13 47.31
C ASP A 718 -84.02 -46.65 48.63
N ASP A 719 -84.90 -47.45 49.23
CA ASP A 719 -85.69 -47.08 50.41
C ASP A 719 -85.75 -48.24 51.41
N VAL A 720 -85.22 -48.00 52.60
CA VAL A 720 -85.01 -49.00 53.67
C VAL A 720 -86.26 -49.71 54.12
N ASP A 721 -87.42 -49.03 54.14
CA ASP A 721 -88.72 -49.58 54.54
C ASP A 721 -89.67 -48.45 54.96
N ALA A 722 -90.58 -47.96 54.09
CA ALA A 722 -91.94 -47.57 54.53
C ALA A 722 -92.96 -47.11 53.46
N THR A 723 -92.65 -47.02 52.16
CA THR A 723 -93.65 -46.46 51.21
C THR A 723 -94.02 -47.33 50.02
N LEU A 724 -93.53 -48.58 49.96
CA LEU A 724 -93.96 -49.50 48.92
C LEU A 724 -95.48 -49.66 48.94
N VAL A 725 -96.07 -49.45 47.76
CA VAL A 725 -97.50 -49.61 47.49
C VAL A 725 -97.68 -50.52 46.30
N ILE A 726 -98.86 -51.15 46.21
CA ILE A 726 -99.22 -51.91 45.02
C ILE A 726 -99.49 -50.90 43.90
N GLY A 727 -98.55 -50.79 42.96
CA GLY A 727 -98.63 -49.86 41.84
C GLY A 727 -99.50 -50.35 40.67
N ALA A 728 -99.79 -51.65 40.59
CA ALA A 728 -100.68 -52.23 39.57
C ALA A 728 -101.22 -53.61 40.00
N VAL A 729 -102.44 -53.96 39.56
CA VAL A 729 -103.03 -55.30 39.72
C VAL A 729 -103.42 -55.84 38.35
N ASN A 730 -102.94 -57.04 37.99
CA ASN A 730 -103.13 -57.64 36.66
C ASN A 730 -102.70 -56.73 35.49
N GLY A 731 -101.66 -55.93 35.69
CA GLY A 731 -101.14 -54.99 34.67
C GLY A 731 -101.96 -53.70 34.50
N ALA A 732 -102.98 -53.46 35.33
CA ALA A 732 -103.69 -52.18 35.41
C ALA A 732 -103.20 -51.41 36.65
N THR A 733 -102.70 -50.19 36.42
CA THR A 733 -102.22 -49.26 37.46
C THR A 733 -103.37 -48.69 38.28
#